data_AF-A0A6N2B291-F1
#
_entry.id   AF-A0A6N2B291-F1
#
_cell.length_a   1.000
_cell.length_b   1.000
_cell.length_c   1.000
_cell.angle_alpha   90.00
_cell.angle_beta   90.00
_cell.angle_gamma   90.00
#
_symmetry.space_group_name_H-M   'P 1'
#
loop_
_entity.id
_entity.type
_entity.pdbx_description
1 polymer ?
#
loop_
_entity_poly.entity_id
_entity_poly.type
_entity_poly.pdbx_seq_one_letter_code
_entity_poly.pdbx_strand_id
1 'polypeptide(L)'
;MAGSNPTPYYTPTSKPTPTSHHSSLPLKKPNLYSLIAITFLCSVFYFTGVWHSSTTGAGAGSSSVVITTTSLPCFPSKNTSTSPSSSTTSTKKLDFTTHHSAAYDGAAPDDAIKIYPVCDIKYSEYTPCEDPERSLKFNRRRLIYRERHCPEKNEVLKCRIPAPYGYKNPFKWPVSRDVAWYANVPHKELTVEKAVQNWIRYEGDKFRFPGGGTMFPNGADAYIDDIAKLINLKDGSIRTAIDTGCGVASWGAYLLSRNIIAMSFAPRDSHEAQVQFALERGVPALIGVIASKRLPYPSRAFDMAHCSRCLIPWGEYDGTYLIEVDRVLRPGGFWILSGPPINWKRHWKGWDRTREDLYAEQNKIEQVAKRLCWKKFVEKDDIAIWQKPFNHMKCTEFRKRNKNPPMCPTQDPDKAWYTKIETCLTPLPEVASEEDLAGGQLEKWPKRLNAIPPRISRGTVDGVTAEVFQKDSELWKRRVSYYKSVNNQLDQPGRYRNILDMNAFLGGFAANLVNDPVWVMNIVPVEVKTNTLGAIYERGLIGTYQSWCEAMSTYPRTYDLIHANSVFTLYENRCEMEDIVLELDRILRPEGSVIIRDDVDILIRVKRIADGLNWDSLIVDHEDGPLEREKLFFAVKTYSTAPATQPSKTT
;
A
#
# COMPACT_ATOMS: atom_id res chain seq x y z
N MET A 1 45.45 -25.11 21.40
CA MET A 1 46.52 -24.08 21.38
C MET A 1 46.33 -23.23 20.13
N ALA A 2 46.75 -21.98 20.24
CA ALA A 2 46.35 -20.83 19.45
C ALA A 2 46.61 -20.86 17.93
N GLY A 3 45.82 -20.05 17.20
CA GLY A 3 46.35 -19.18 16.15
C GLY A 3 45.72 -19.28 14.76
N SER A 4 44.80 -18.37 14.43
CA SER A 4 44.88 -17.54 13.21
C SER A 4 43.79 -16.45 13.22
N ASN A 5 44.26 -15.21 13.10
CA ASN A 5 43.50 -13.96 13.15
C ASN A 5 42.46 -13.83 12.00
N PRO A 6 41.27 -13.26 12.25
CA PRO A 6 40.48 -12.64 11.21
C PRO A 6 40.94 -11.18 10.98
N THR A 7 41.12 -10.82 9.72
CA THR A 7 41.48 -9.49 9.22
C THR A 7 40.44 -8.41 9.61
N PRO A 8 40.87 -7.17 9.89
CA PRO A 8 39.98 -6.10 10.31
C PRO A 8 39.29 -5.41 9.13
N TYR A 9 38.09 -4.92 9.45
CA TYR A 9 37.19 -4.13 8.63
C TYR A 9 37.80 -2.82 8.13
N TYR A 10 37.35 -2.44 6.94
CA TYR A 10 37.61 -1.20 6.22
C TYR A 10 37.17 0.05 7.00
N THR A 11 38.09 0.99 7.22
CA THR A 11 37.84 2.33 7.77
C THR A 11 37.98 3.36 6.64
N PRO A 12 36.96 4.18 6.30
CA PRO A 12 37.14 5.27 5.35
C PRO A 12 37.87 6.43 6.03
N THR A 13 39.11 6.69 5.62
CA THR A 13 39.83 7.91 5.95
C THR A 13 39.31 9.07 5.09
N SER A 14 38.79 10.11 5.74
CA SER A 14 38.41 11.37 5.12
C SER A 14 39.61 12.02 4.43
N LYS A 15 39.52 12.28 3.12
CA LYS A 15 40.47 13.15 2.42
C LYS A 15 40.08 14.63 2.57
N PRO A 16 41.04 15.56 2.58
CA PRO A 16 40.78 16.98 2.80
C PRO A 16 40.19 17.67 1.56
N THR A 17 39.27 18.58 1.79
CA THR A 17 38.61 19.46 0.82
C THR A 17 39.61 20.44 0.18
N PRO A 18 39.60 20.68 -1.14
CA PRO A 18 40.28 21.83 -1.73
C PRO A 18 39.43 23.10 -1.51
N THR A 19 40.10 24.16 -1.09
CA THR A 19 39.58 25.52 -0.92
C THR A 19 39.00 26.07 -2.22
N SER A 20 37.71 26.41 -2.20
CA SER A 20 37.02 27.07 -3.32
C SER A 20 37.23 28.58 -3.28
N HIS A 21 37.82 29.12 -4.35
CA HIS A 21 37.83 30.55 -4.65
C HIS A 21 36.41 31.09 -4.84
N HIS A 22 36.10 32.19 -4.17
CA HIS A 22 34.89 32.98 -4.39
C HIS A 22 34.87 33.55 -5.81
N SER A 23 33.90 33.13 -6.62
CA SER A 23 33.49 33.82 -7.84
C SER A 23 32.10 34.43 -7.60
N SER A 24 32.05 35.76 -7.63
CA SER A 24 30.83 36.56 -7.54
C SER A 24 30.05 36.50 -8.85
N LEU A 25 28.80 36.06 -8.80
CA LEU A 25 27.84 36.20 -9.89
C LEU A 25 27.07 37.53 -9.75
N PRO A 26 26.75 38.22 -10.86
CA PRO A 26 26.20 39.57 -10.81
C PRO A 26 24.70 39.58 -10.52
N LEU A 27 24.28 40.46 -9.60
CA LEU A 27 22.89 40.80 -9.33
C LEU A 27 22.27 41.46 -10.58
N LYS A 28 21.31 40.80 -11.23
CA LYS A 28 20.44 41.45 -12.23
C LYS A 28 19.47 42.40 -11.51
N LYS A 29 19.51 43.69 -11.87
CA LYS A 29 18.56 44.71 -11.38
C LYS A 29 17.13 44.38 -11.85
N PRO A 30 16.11 44.45 -10.99
CA PRO A 30 14.73 44.23 -11.39
C PRO A 30 14.22 45.40 -12.25
N ASN A 31 13.45 45.06 -13.28
CA ASN A 31 12.92 46.00 -14.27
C ASN A 31 11.81 46.86 -13.63
N LEU A 32 12.08 48.14 -13.42
CA LEU A 32 11.22 49.10 -12.71
C LEU A 32 9.78 49.16 -13.27
N TYR A 33 9.64 48.94 -14.58
CA TYR A 33 8.34 48.89 -15.26
C TYR A 33 7.44 47.74 -14.78
N SER A 34 8.03 46.60 -14.40
CA SER A 34 7.26 45.45 -13.88
C SER A 34 6.72 45.71 -12.48
N LEU A 35 7.49 46.45 -11.65
CA LEU A 35 7.07 46.84 -10.30
C LEU A 35 5.94 47.89 -10.35
N ILE A 36 6.01 48.83 -11.29
CA ILE A 36 4.96 49.85 -11.53
C ILE A 36 3.68 49.18 -12.06
N ALA A 37 3.79 48.22 -12.98
CA ALA A 37 2.63 47.49 -13.50
C ALA A 37 1.92 46.67 -12.41
N ILE A 38 2.67 46.00 -11.54
CA ILE A 38 2.10 45.21 -10.42
C ILE A 38 1.42 46.13 -9.41
N THR A 39 2.04 47.24 -9.04
CA THR A 39 1.42 48.20 -8.11
C THR A 39 0.17 48.85 -8.68
N PHE A 40 0.14 49.16 -9.99
CA PHE A 40 -1.06 49.65 -10.66
C PHE A 40 -2.20 48.62 -10.65
N LEU A 41 -1.92 47.36 -11.00
CA LEU A 41 -2.90 46.27 -10.98
C LEU A 41 -3.46 46.02 -9.57
N CYS A 42 -2.60 45.97 -8.55
CA CYS A 42 -3.04 45.83 -7.15
C CYS A 42 -3.92 46.99 -6.70
N SER A 43 -3.63 48.22 -7.13
CA SER A 43 -4.43 49.40 -6.80
C SER A 43 -5.81 49.34 -7.46
N VAL A 44 -5.89 48.95 -8.73
CA VAL A 44 -7.15 48.80 -9.46
C VAL A 44 -8.05 47.76 -8.79
N PHE A 45 -7.51 46.58 -8.44
CA PHE A 45 -8.28 45.54 -7.76
C PHE A 45 -8.76 45.98 -6.37
N TYR A 46 -7.94 46.73 -5.63
CA TYR A 46 -8.33 47.29 -4.34
C TYR A 46 -9.52 48.27 -4.48
N PHE A 47 -9.46 49.21 -5.42
CA PHE A 47 -10.56 50.16 -5.62
C PHE A 47 -11.84 49.50 -6.16
N THR A 48 -11.73 48.47 -7.01
CA THR A 48 -12.92 47.69 -7.44
C THR A 48 -13.56 46.91 -6.28
N GLY A 49 -12.76 46.43 -5.33
CA GLY A 49 -13.27 45.77 -4.12
C GLY A 49 -14.03 46.74 -3.21
N VAL A 50 -13.47 47.94 -2.99
CA VAL A 50 -14.10 48.99 -2.16
C VAL A 50 -15.38 49.54 -2.81
N TRP A 51 -15.45 49.61 -4.15
CA TRP A 51 -16.66 50.04 -4.87
C TRP A 51 -17.79 49.00 -4.80
N HIS A 52 -17.48 47.70 -4.74
CA HIS A 52 -18.50 46.67 -4.55
C HIS A 52 -19.01 46.57 -3.10
N SER A 53 -18.19 46.97 -2.11
CA SER A 53 -18.57 46.97 -0.70
C SER A 53 -19.41 48.18 -0.25
N SER A 54 -19.60 49.19 -1.10
CA SER A 54 -20.31 50.44 -0.74
C SER A 54 -21.79 50.49 -1.14
N THR A 55 -22.35 49.42 -1.72
CA THR A 55 -23.78 49.36 -2.12
C THR A 55 -24.70 48.51 -1.24
N THR A 56 -24.26 48.03 -0.08
CA THR A 56 -25.16 47.38 0.89
C THR A 56 -24.79 47.75 2.32
N GLY A 57 -25.36 48.86 2.79
CA GLY A 57 -25.32 49.24 4.19
C GLY A 57 -26.53 50.09 4.58
N ALA A 58 -27.58 49.44 5.10
CA ALA A 58 -28.54 50.09 6.00
C ALA A 58 -29.30 49.05 6.82
N GLY A 59 -29.13 49.08 8.15
CA GLY A 59 -30.13 48.57 9.11
C GLY A 59 -29.77 47.33 9.94
N ALA A 60 -28.70 47.37 10.73
CA ALA A 60 -28.57 46.46 11.88
C ALA A 60 -29.42 46.97 13.05
N GLY A 61 -30.66 46.48 13.14
CA GLY A 61 -31.52 46.57 14.32
C GLY A 61 -31.53 45.23 15.05
N SER A 62 -31.22 45.26 16.35
CA SER A 62 -31.23 44.12 17.26
C SER A 62 -32.58 43.38 17.23
N SER A 63 -32.57 42.07 16.95
CA SER A 63 -33.72 41.18 17.21
C SER A 63 -33.26 39.72 17.28
N SER A 64 -33.35 39.18 18.49
CA SER A 64 -33.31 37.75 18.81
C SER A 64 -34.41 37.00 18.07
N VAL A 65 -34.05 36.03 17.23
CA VAL A 65 -35.01 35.16 16.53
C VAL A 65 -34.97 33.75 17.09
N VAL A 66 -36.10 33.45 17.70
CA VAL A 66 -36.68 32.18 18.15
C VAL A 66 -36.60 31.12 17.05
N ILE A 67 -36.05 29.95 17.37
CA ILE A 67 -36.14 28.74 16.53
C ILE A 67 -37.59 28.26 16.59
N THR A 68 -38.32 28.42 15.48
CA THR A 68 -39.67 27.87 15.30
C THR A 68 -39.54 26.46 14.73
N THR A 69 -39.80 25.45 15.56
CA THR A 69 -40.00 24.07 15.11
C THR A 69 -41.41 23.93 14.56
N THR A 70 -41.53 23.85 13.24
CA THR A 70 -42.78 23.49 12.57
C THR A 70 -43.01 21.99 12.67
N SER A 71 -43.94 21.57 13.54
CA SER A 71 -44.55 20.24 13.49
C SER A 71 -45.87 20.32 12.72
N LEU A 72 -45.97 19.55 11.64
CA LEU A 72 -47.22 19.27 10.93
C LEU A 72 -47.99 18.19 11.72
N PRO A 73 -49.27 18.40 12.08
CA PRO A 73 -50.09 17.36 12.69
C PRO A 73 -50.75 16.49 11.61
N CYS A 74 -50.51 15.18 11.68
CA CYS A 74 -51.33 14.18 10.99
C CYS A 74 -52.55 13.83 11.86
N PHE A 75 -53.70 13.76 11.19
CA PHE A 75 -55.01 13.23 11.58
C PHE A 75 -56.10 14.22 12.07
N PRO A 76 -57.33 14.15 11.49
CA PRO A 76 -58.43 15.04 11.81
C PRO A 76 -59.28 14.55 13.00
N SER A 77 -59.62 15.47 13.91
CA SER A 77 -60.56 15.25 15.01
C SER A 77 -62.01 15.09 14.52
N LYS A 78 -62.69 14.05 15.00
CA LYS A 78 -64.16 14.01 15.11
C LYS A 78 -64.55 14.19 16.58
N ASN A 79 -65.41 15.18 16.81
CA ASN A 79 -66.01 15.50 18.11
C ASN A 79 -66.93 14.36 18.60
N THR A 80 -66.73 13.94 19.85
CA THR A 80 -67.87 13.56 20.71
C THR A 80 -67.52 13.81 22.18
N SER A 81 -68.49 14.42 22.87
CA SER A 81 -68.50 14.91 24.24
C SER A 81 -68.70 13.81 25.29
N THR A 82 -67.92 13.82 26.37
CA THR A 82 -68.36 13.40 27.73
C THR A 82 -67.42 13.96 28.82
N SER A 83 -68.05 14.33 29.94
CA SER A 83 -67.61 15.05 31.16
C SER A 83 -66.44 14.45 31.97
N PRO A 84 -65.88 15.17 32.97
CA PRO A 84 -64.52 14.98 33.46
C PRO A 84 -64.44 14.00 34.64
N SER A 85 -63.45 13.12 34.62
CA SER A 85 -63.01 12.36 35.80
C SER A 85 -61.54 12.65 36.06
N SER A 86 -61.30 13.19 37.24
CA SER A 86 -60.00 13.42 37.87
C SER A 86 -59.14 12.16 37.87
N SER A 87 -57.96 12.22 37.24
CA SER A 87 -56.86 11.31 37.56
C SER A 87 -55.51 12.01 37.41
N THR A 88 -54.72 11.84 38.45
CA THR A 88 -53.42 12.45 38.71
C THR A 88 -52.43 12.11 37.60
N THR A 89 -51.89 13.13 36.92
CA THR A 89 -50.82 12.98 35.93
C THR A 89 -49.53 12.52 36.58
N SER A 90 -49.32 11.21 36.56
CA SER A 90 -47.99 10.59 36.68
C SER A 90 -47.24 10.83 35.38
N THR A 91 -46.21 11.67 35.41
CA THR A 91 -45.22 11.79 34.33
C THR A 91 -44.48 10.46 34.21
N LYS A 92 -44.99 9.55 33.38
CA LYS A 92 -44.26 8.35 32.96
C LYS A 92 -43.05 8.79 32.15
N LYS A 93 -41.88 8.73 32.78
CA LYS A 93 -40.57 8.83 32.12
C LYS A 93 -40.51 7.68 31.09
N LEU A 94 -40.44 8.02 29.81
CA LEU A 94 -40.30 7.02 28.75
C LEU A 94 -38.96 6.32 28.94
N ASP A 95 -39.03 5.01 29.08
CA ASP A 95 -37.88 4.12 29.20
C ASP A 95 -37.44 3.71 27.79
N PHE A 96 -36.21 4.06 27.43
CA PHE A 96 -35.59 3.71 26.15
C PHE A 96 -34.61 2.54 26.31
N THR A 97 -34.65 1.81 27.43
CA THR A 97 -33.85 0.60 27.59
C THR A 97 -34.38 -0.51 26.68
N THR A 98 -33.44 -1.20 26.03
CA THR A 98 -33.71 -2.32 25.14
C THR A 98 -34.29 -3.50 25.92
N HIS A 99 -35.55 -3.85 25.66
CA HIS A 99 -36.23 -5.01 26.28
C HIS A 99 -36.02 -6.35 25.54
N HIS A 100 -35.11 -6.39 24.57
CA HIS A 100 -34.72 -7.60 23.85
C HIS A 100 -33.22 -7.86 24.00
N SER A 101 -32.82 -8.34 25.16
CA SER A 101 -31.57 -9.08 25.32
C SER A 101 -31.86 -10.55 25.02
N ALA A 102 -31.28 -11.09 23.94
CA ALA A 102 -31.24 -12.53 23.75
C ALA A 102 -30.48 -13.14 24.94
N ALA A 103 -31.12 -14.04 25.68
CA ALA A 103 -30.50 -14.76 26.78
C ALA A 103 -29.35 -15.62 26.22
N TYR A 104 -28.12 -15.15 26.44
CA TYR A 104 -26.92 -15.94 26.24
C TYR A 104 -26.51 -16.47 27.60
N ASP A 105 -26.80 -17.75 27.85
CA ASP A 105 -26.30 -18.48 29.02
C ASP A 105 -24.77 -18.56 28.91
N GLY A 106 -24.09 -17.68 29.63
CA GLY A 106 -22.63 -17.58 29.65
C GLY A 106 -22.06 -16.21 30.08
N ALA A 107 -22.90 -15.20 30.33
CA ALA A 107 -22.43 -13.93 30.87
C ALA A 107 -22.10 -14.05 32.36
N ALA A 108 -20.81 -14.27 32.66
CA ALA A 108 -20.25 -13.97 33.98
C ALA A 108 -20.33 -12.44 34.24
N PRO A 109 -20.42 -12.00 35.51
CA PRO A 109 -20.76 -10.63 35.90
C PRO A 109 -19.54 -9.68 35.89
N ASP A 110 -18.75 -9.67 34.83
CA ASP A 110 -17.63 -8.73 34.66
C ASP A 110 -17.84 -7.89 33.38
N ASP A 111 -18.76 -6.93 33.49
CA ASP A 111 -19.19 -6.00 32.44
C ASP A 111 -18.17 -4.87 32.17
N ALA A 112 -16.90 -5.08 32.55
CA ALA A 112 -15.82 -4.11 32.40
C ALA A 112 -15.23 -4.19 30.99
N ILE A 113 -15.23 -3.07 30.26
CA ILE A 113 -14.52 -2.95 28.98
C ILE A 113 -13.03 -3.22 29.22
N LYS A 114 -12.48 -4.25 28.57
CA LYS A 114 -11.05 -4.54 28.59
C LYS A 114 -10.26 -3.37 28.01
N ILE A 115 -9.40 -2.77 28.82
CA ILE A 115 -8.55 -1.65 28.41
C ILE A 115 -7.24 -2.17 27.84
N TYR A 116 -6.83 -1.64 26.69
CA TYR A 116 -5.56 -1.98 26.06
C TYR A 116 -4.49 -0.94 26.43
N PRO A 117 -3.46 -1.31 27.22
CA PRO A 117 -2.39 -0.38 27.57
C PRO A 117 -1.59 0.01 26.33
N VAL A 118 -0.84 1.10 26.43
CA VAL A 118 0.12 1.49 25.39
C VAL A 118 1.38 0.64 25.57
N CYS A 119 1.90 0.05 24.49
CA CYS A 119 3.15 -0.69 24.53
C CYS A 119 4.35 0.24 24.82
N ASP A 120 5.47 -0.33 25.24
CA ASP A 120 6.74 0.39 25.38
C ASP A 120 7.13 1.08 24.05
N ILE A 121 7.72 2.27 24.13
CA ILE A 121 8.12 3.09 22.98
C ILE A 121 9.08 2.38 22.02
N LYS A 122 9.87 1.40 22.51
CA LYS A 122 10.73 0.56 21.67
C LYS A 122 9.95 -0.22 20.60
N TYR A 123 8.64 -0.44 20.81
CA TYR A 123 7.77 -1.11 19.84
C TYR A 123 7.14 -0.15 18.83
N SER A 124 7.48 1.14 18.81
CA SER A 124 6.91 2.11 17.86
C SER A 124 7.06 1.71 16.39
N GLU A 125 8.06 0.91 16.04
CA GLU A 125 8.29 0.37 14.69
C GLU A 125 8.14 -1.15 14.60
N TYR A 126 7.37 -1.72 15.54
CA TYR A 126 7.15 -3.15 15.65
C TYR A 126 6.47 -3.73 14.41
N THR A 127 7.18 -4.66 13.76
CA THR A 127 6.72 -5.43 12.62
C THR A 127 6.78 -6.91 13.01
N PRO A 128 5.69 -7.48 13.57
CA PRO A 128 5.76 -8.74 14.32
C PRO A 128 6.36 -9.89 13.51
N CYS A 129 5.97 -10.01 12.25
CA CYS A 129 6.46 -11.08 11.38
C CYS A 129 7.75 -10.75 10.62
N GLU A 130 8.29 -9.55 10.79
CA GLU A 130 9.54 -9.09 10.18
C GLU A 130 10.51 -8.66 11.29
N ASP A 131 10.40 -9.29 12.47
CA ASP A 131 11.13 -8.91 13.67
C ASP A 131 12.63 -9.22 13.55
N PRO A 132 13.54 -8.24 13.70
CA PRO A 132 14.97 -8.45 13.52
C PRO A 132 15.57 -9.51 14.45
N GLU A 133 15.20 -9.54 15.72
CA GLU A 133 15.77 -10.50 16.68
C GLU A 133 15.35 -11.93 16.37
N ARG A 134 14.08 -12.14 16.03
CA ARG A 134 13.55 -13.42 15.56
C ARG A 134 14.20 -13.84 14.26
N SER A 135 14.33 -12.91 13.31
CA SER A 135 14.90 -13.16 11.98
C SER A 135 16.27 -13.84 12.07
N LEU A 136 17.12 -13.41 13.01
CA LEU A 136 18.50 -13.90 13.17
C LEU A 136 18.61 -15.37 13.59
N LYS A 137 17.52 -15.99 14.06
CA LYS A 137 17.45 -17.40 14.45
C LYS A 137 17.34 -18.34 13.23
N PHE A 138 17.05 -17.80 12.04
CA PHE A 138 16.79 -18.57 10.83
C PHE A 138 18.01 -18.62 9.88
N ASN A 139 17.93 -19.53 8.90
CA ASN A 139 19.04 -19.81 7.99
C ASN A 139 19.42 -18.58 7.14
N ARG A 140 20.72 -18.26 7.06
CA ARG A 140 21.22 -17.14 6.25
C ARG A 140 21.29 -17.43 4.74
N ARG A 141 21.33 -18.71 4.35
CA ARG A 141 21.35 -19.15 2.95
C ARG A 141 20.11 -18.60 2.23
N ARG A 142 20.30 -18.05 1.03
CA ARG A 142 19.22 -17.46 0.20
C ARG A 142 18.41 -16.38 0.94
N LEU A 143 19.00 -15.71 1.93
CA LEU A 143 18.32 -14.70 2.75
C LEU A 143 17.04 -15.19 3.43
N ILE A 144 16.90 -16.50 3.72
CA ILE A 144 15.70 -17.07 4.39
C ILE A 144 15.44 -16.38 5.73
N TYR A 145 16.49 -15.97 6.44
CA TYR A 145 16.37 -15.21 7.67
C TYR A 145 15.59 -13.89 7.51
N ARG A 146 15.59 -13.28 6.32
CA ARG A 146 14.82 -12.05 6.00
C ARG A 146 13.41 -12.33 5.49
N GLU A 147 12.99 -13.59 5.42
CA GLU A 147 11.59 -13.92 5.18
C GLU A 147 10.74 -13.56 6.39
N ARG A 148 9.45 -13.48 6.14
CA ARG A 148 8.42 -13.40 7.17
C ARG A 148 8.51 -14.60 8.14
N HIS A 149 8.70 -14.30 9.42
CA HIS A 149 8.69 -15.23 10.56
C HIS A 149 7.80 -14.66 11.67
N CYS A 150 6.56 -15.14 11.79
CA CYS A 150 5.58 -14.59 12.73
C CYS A 150 5.78 -15.08 14.18
N PRO A 151 5.33 -14.29 15.18
CA PRO A 151 5.22 -14.74 16.55
C PRO A 151 4.20 -15.87 16.70
N GLU A 152 4.42 -16.74 17.68
CA GLU A 152 3.41 -17.68 18.16
C GLU A 152 2.30 -16.95 18.92
N LYS A 153 1.15 -17.61 19.13
CA LYS A 153 -0.05 -16.97 19.71
C LYS A 153 0.20 -16.33 21.08
N ASN A 154 1.01 -16.96 21.92
CA ASN A 154 1.38 -16.47 23.26
C ASN A 154 2.42 -15.33 23.24
N GLU A 155 3.06 -15.07 22.10
CA GLU A 155 4.04 -14.00 21.92
C GLU A 155 3.41 -12.71 21.35
N VAL A 156 2.14 -12.76 20.94
CA VAL A 156 1.41 -11.62 20.37
C VAL A 156 1.14 -10.56 21.45
N LEU A 157 1.55 -9.32 21.17
CA LEU A 157 1.36 -8.21 22.09
C LEU A 157 -0.11 -7.78 22.14
N LYS A 158 -0.68 -7.73 23.35
CA LYS A 158 -2.05 -7.23 23.61
C LYS A 158 -2.05 -5.77 24.09
N CYS A 159 -1.38 -4.90 23.34
CA CYS A 159 -1.24 -3.48 23.67
C CYS A 159 -1.24 -2.61 22.41
N ARG A 160 -1.53 -1.32 22.57
CA ARG A 160 -1.54 -0.32 21.49
C ARG A 160 -0.13 0.12 21.16
N ILE A 161 0.27 -0.02 19.90
CA ILE A 161 1.60 0.37 19.44
C ILE A 161 1.71 1.90 19.38
N PRO A 162 2.60 2.54 20.17
CA PRO A 162 2.66 4.00 20.24
C PRO A 162 3.20 4.61 18.94
N ALA A 163 2.64 5.77 18.54
CA ALA A 163 3.30 6.64 17.58
C ALA A 163 4.52 7.33 18.25
N PRO A 164 5.61 7.60 17.50
CA PRO A 164 6.76 8.31 18.04
C PRO A 164 6.39 9.72 18.53
N TYR A 165 7.21 10.27 19.43
CA TYR A 165 7.01 11.63 19.94
C TYR A 165 6.98 12.64 18.79
N GLY A 166 5.94 13.49 18.79
CA GLY A 166 5.77 14.53 17.78
C GLY A 166 5.36 14.02 16.40
N TYR A 167 4.89 12.77 16.28
CA TYR A 167 4.29 12.25 15.04
C TYR A 167 3.23 13.23 14.52
N LYS A 168 3.17 13.43 13.20
CA LYS A 168 2.24 14.35 12.54
C LYS A 168 1.50 13.62 11.43
N ASN A 169 0.33 14.13 11.06
CA ASN A 169 -0.31 13.65 9.84
C ASN A 169 0.58 13.94 8.62
N PRO A 170 0.67 13.00 7.66
CA PRO A 170 1.52 13.17 6.50
C PRO A 170 1.01 14.30 5.60
N PHE A 171 1.90 14.80 4.74
CA PHE A 171 1.51 15.82 3.76
C PHE A 171 0.43 15.27 2.81
N LYS A 172 -0.39 16.16 2.24
CA LYS A 172 -1.35 15.75 1.21
C LYS A 172 -0.63 15.36 -0.07
N TRP A 173 -1.14 14.36 -0.78
CA TRP A 173 -0.65 14.03 -2.13
C TRP A 173 -0.96 15.19 -3.10
N PRO A 174 -0.06 15.56 -4.03
CA PRO A 174 1.22 14.92 -4.37
C PRO A 174 2.43 15.43 -3.58
N VAL A 175 2.26 16.38 -2.65
CA VAL A 175 3.38 16.95 -1.89
C VAL A 175 4.11 15.86 -1.08
N SER A 176 3.37 14.94 -0.47
CA SER A 176 3.96 13.80 0.26
C SER A 176 4.89 12.92 -0.58
N ARG A 177 4.77 12.93 -1.91
CA ARG A 177 5.69 12.21 -2.79
C ARG A 177 7.15 12.59 -2.53
N ASP A 178 7.41 13.87 -2.27
CA ASP A 178 8.77 14.41 -2.20
C ASP A 178 9.18 14.84 -0.80
N VAL A 179 8.28 14.79 0.19
CA VAL A 179 8.58 15.17 1.59
C VAL A 179 7.87 14.29 2.63
N ALA A 180 8.53 14.08 3.76
CA ALA A 180 7.98 13.42 4.95
C ALA A 180 8.44 14.17 6.22
N TRP A 181 7.70 14.03 7.33
CA TRP A 181 8.12 14.59 8.61
C TRP A 181 9.25 13.76 9.24
N TYR A 182 10.24 14.43 9.84
CA TYR A 182 11.29 13.75 10.59
C TYR A 182 10.73 12.94 11.76
N ALA A 183 9.81 13.55 12.52
CA ALA A 183 9.23 12.94 13.71
C ALA A 183 8.45 11.63 13.43
N ASN A 184 8.03 11.41 12.17
CA ASN A 184 7.27 10.21 11.81
C ASN A 184 8.17 8.99 11.60
N VAL A 185 9.44 9.22 11.27
CA VAL A 185 10.47 8.21 11.02
C VAL A 185 11.80 8.78 11.54
N PRO A 186 12.05 8.81 12.86
CA PRO A 186 13.09 9.65 13.48
C PRO A 186 14.54 9.14 13.29
N HIS A 187 14.86 8.57 12.13
CA HIS A 187 16.12 7.91 11.77
C HIS A 187 16.92 8.72 10.74
N LYS A 188 18.18 9.05 11.05
CA LYS A 188 19.04 9.88 10.18
C LYS A 188 20.09 9.07 9.42
N GLU A 189 20.23 7.79 9.73
CA GLU A 189 21.27 6.88 9.25
C GLU A 189 21.30 6.85 7.72
N LEU A 190 20.12 6.69 7.09
CA LEU A 190 19.98 6.68 5.64
C LEU A 190 20.39 8.01 4.99
N THR A 191 20.19 9.15 5.68
CA THR A 191 20.58 10.47 5.17
C THR A 191 22.10 10.65 5.15
N VAL A 192 22.80 9.99 6.06
CA VAL A 192 24.27 10.00 6.11
C VAL A 192 24.83 9.04 5.08
N GLU A 193 24.36 7.80 5.04
CA GLU A 193 24.91 6.76 4.16
C GLU A 193 24.63 7.00 2.67
N LYS A 194 23.47 7.60 2.34
CA LYS A 194 23.04 7.82 0.95
C LYS A 194 23.11 9.29 0.53
N ALA A 195 23.79 10.14 1.30
CA ALA A 195 23.93 11.58 1.02
C ALA A 195 24.39 11.86 -0.42
N VAL A 196 25.40 11.13 -0.89
CA VAL A 196 25.99 11.30 -2.23
C VAL A 196 25.05 10.86 -3.35
N GLN A 197 24.11 9.95 -3.06
CA GLN A 197 23.18 9.40 -4.06
C GLN A 197 21.90 10.23 -4.20
N ASN A 198 21.75 11.30 -3.41
CA ASN A 198 20.55 12.14 -3.36
C ASN A 198 19.26 11.32 -3.18
N TRP A 199 19.27 10.28 -2.33
CA TRP A 199 18.05 9.52 -2.03
C TRP A 199 17.11 10.30 -1.12
N ILE A 200 17.68 10.90 -0.08
CA ILE A 200 16.98 11.56 1.00
C ILE A 200 17.87 12.67 1.57
N ARG A 201 17.28 13.79 1.96
CA ARG A 201 17.95 14.91 2.62
C ARG A 201 17.18 15.26 3.88
N TYR A 202 17.89 15.48 4.99
CA TYR A 202 17.30 16.02 6.21
C TYR A 202 17.36 17.55 6.17
N GLU A 203 16.19 18.20 6.20
CA GLU A 203 16.03 19.65 6.07
C GLU A 203 15.12 20.17 7.20
N GLY A 204 15.70 20.63 8.30
CA GLY A 204 14.95 21.14 9.45
C GLY A 204 14.16 20.02 10.15
N ASP A 205 12.84 20.07 10.09
CA ASP A 205 11.94 19.06 10.66
C ASP A 205 11.39 18.07 9.62
N LYS A 206 11.99 18.02 8.42
CA LYS A 206 11.51 17.22 7.29
C LYS A 206 12.62 16.39 6.66
N PHE A 207 12.21 15.31 6.02
CA PHE A 207 12.97 14.65 4.98
C PHE A 207 12.48 15.09 3.60
N ARG A 208 13.40 15.32 2.68
CA ARG A 208 13.14 15.60 1.27
C ARG A 208 13.68 14.45 0.41
N PHE A 209 12.87 14.01 -0.56
CA PHE A 209 13.18 12.92 -1.48
C PHE A 209 13.25 13.46 -2.90
N PRO A 210 14.43 13.85 -3.40
CA PRO A 210 14.56 14.45 -4.72
C PRO A 210 14.46 13.42 -5.86
N GLY A 211 14.11 12.17 -5.55
CA GLY A 211 13.98 11.08 -6.51
C GLY A 211 15.30 10.58 -7.08
N GLY A 212 16.44 10.96 -6.48
CA GLY A 212 17.77 10.56 -6.93
C GLY A 212 18.11 9.13 -6.57
N GLY A 213 19.07 8.56 -7.31
CA GLY A 213 19.68 7.30 -6.95
C GLY A 213 20.84 6.91 -7.85
N THR A 214 21.57 5.87 -7.46
CA THR A 214 22.84 5.49 -8.13
C THR A 214 22.67 5.25 -9.62
N MET A 215 21.54 4.66 -10.03
CA MET A 215 21.24 4.40 -11.45
C MET A 215 20.39 5.48 -12.13
N PHE A 216 19.96 6.49 -11.38
CA PHE A 216 19.18 7.60 -11.91
C PHE A 216 19.71 8.92 -11.33
N PRO A 217 20.95 9.32 -11.72
CA PRO A 217 21.62 10.51 -11.19
C PRO A 217 20.87 11.82 -11.53
N ASN A 218 20.07 11.80 -12.60
CA ASN A 218 19.20 12.90 -13.01
C ASN A 218 17.77 12.80 -12.43
N GLY A 219 17.54 11.87 -11.50
CA GLY A 219 16.24 11.63 -10.87
C GLY A 219 15.43 10.52 -11.55
N ALA A 220 14.49 9.95 -10.79
CA ALA A 220 13.67 8.81 -11.21
C ALA A 220 12.78 9.14 -12.42
N ASP A 221 12.31 10.38 -12.57
CA ASP A 221 11.48 10.79 -13.72
C ASP A 221 12.25 10.70 -15.04
N ALA A 222 13.48 11.22 -15.08
CA ALA A 222 14.34 11.15 -16.27
C ALA A 222 14.69 9.70 -16.63
N TYR A 223 14.92 8.86 -15.62
CA TYR A 223 15.15 7.43 -15.83
C TYR A 223 13.92 6.70 -16.39
N ILE A 224 12.72 7.04 -15.91
CA ILE A 224 11.47 6.53 -16.49
C ILE A 224 11.31 6.99 -17.95
N ASP A 225 11.70 8.22 -18.27
CA ASP A 225 11.71 8.71 -19.66
C ASP A 225 12.73 7.97 -20.54
N ASP A 226 13.88 7.58 -20.00
CA ASP A 226 14.86 6.74 -20.72
C ASP A 226 14.29 5.34 -21.00
N ILE A 227 13.57 4.73 -20.05
CA ILE A 227 12.82 3.49 -20.29
C ILE A 227 11.72 3.72 -21.34
N ALA A 228 11.01 4.85 -21.29
CA ALA A 228 9.92 5.18 -22.23
C ALA A 228 10.39 5.37 -23.69
N LYS A 229 11.70 5.60 -23.90
CA LYS A 229 12.31 5.59 -25.24
C LYS A 229 12.55 4.17 -25.78
N LEU A 230 12.57 3.18 -24.89
CA LEU A 230 12.87 1.77 -25.20
C LEU A 230 11.60 0.92 -25.32
N ILE A 231 10.60 1.18 -24.48
CA ILE A 231 9.30 0.51 -24.49
C ILE A 231 8.17 1.53 -24.29
N ASN A 232 6.97 1.22 -24.77
CA ASN A 232 5.84 2.14 -24.66
C ASN A 232 5.23 2.14 -23.25
N LEU A 233 5.39 3.23 -22.51
CA LEU A 233 4.78 3.43 -21.18
C LEU A 233 3.50 4.28 -21.21
N LYS A 234 3.02 4.71 -22.40
CA LYS A 234 1.95 5.72 -22.55
C LYS A 234 0.65 5.17 -23.11
N ASP A 235 0.67 4.03 -23.79
CA ASP A 235 -0.51 3.49 -24.47
C ASP A 235 -1.46 2.69 -23.56
N GLY A 236 -1.16 2.60 -22.26
CA GLY A 236 -1.97 1.87 -21.28
C GLY A 236 -1.84 0.34 -21.33
N SER A 237 -0.90 -0.20 -22.13
CA SER A 237 -0.59 -1.64 -22.12
C SER A 237 0.10 -2.08 -20.83
N ILE A 238 0.96 -1.22 -20.26
CA ILE A 238 1.59 -1.42 -18.95
C ILE A 238 0.79 -0.62 -17.94
N ARG A 239 0.24 -1.29 -16.92
CA ARG A 239 -0.53 -0.68 -15.84
C ARG A 239 0.01 -1.03 -14.47
N THR A 240 0.42 -2.28 -14.29
CA THR A 240 0.88 -2.84 -13.02
C THR A 240 2.35 -3.22 -13.12
N ALA A 241 3.16 -2.77 -12.16
CA ALA A 241 4.58 -3.10 -12.09
C ALA A 241 4.97 -3.69 -10.73
N ILE A 242 6.02 -4.49 -10.70
CA ILE A 242 6.66 -4.95 -9.46
C ILE A 242 8.09 -4.43 -9.40
N ASP A 243 8.48 -3.85 -8.27
CA ASP A 243 9.78 -3.22 -8.06
C ASP A 243 10.52 -3.91 -6.91
N THR A 244 11.62 -4.59 -7.25
CA THR A 244 12.41 -5.40 -6.32
C THR A 244 13.62 -4.62 -5.81
N GLY A 245 13.79 -4.56 -4.49
CA GLY A 245 14.89 -3.79 -3.88
C GLY A 245 14.72 -2.27 -4.02
N CYS A 246 13.47 -1.81 -3.93
CA CYS A 246 13.00 -0.47 -4.27
C CYS A 246 13.64 0.71 -3.48
N GLY A 247 14.38 0.44 -2.41
CA GLY A 247 14.84 1.47 -1.49
C GLY A 247 13.65 2.24 -0.91
N VAL A 248 13.65 3.56 -1.11
CA VAL A 248 12.54 4.47 -0.76
C VAL A 248 11.45 4.55 -1.84
N ALA A 249 11.39 3.59 -2.77
CA ALA A 249 10.39 3.46 -3.83
C ALA A 249 10.25 4.67 -4.77
N SER A 250 11.34 5.40 -5.04
CA SER A 250 11.32 6.57 -5.94
C SER A 250 10.85 6.24 -7.35
N TRP A 251 11.23 5.09 -7.89
CA TRP A 251 10.75 4.66 -9.22
C TRP A 251 9.22 4.48 -9.23
N GLY A 252 8.68 3.74 -8.26
CA GLY A 252 7.23 3.57 -8.11
C GLY A 252 6.48 4.88 -7.87
N ALA A 253 7.06 5.79 -7.07
CA ALA A 253 6.46 7.09 -6.78
C ALA A 253 6.30 7.98 -8.03
N TYR A 254 7.28 7.96 -8.94
CA TYR A 254 7.27 8.77 -10.14
C TYR A 254 6.49 8.11 -11.29
N LEU A 255 6.42 6.77 -11.34
CA LEU A 255 5.59 6.02 -12.30
C LEU A 255 4.09 6.34 -12.23
N LEU A 256 3.60 6.76 -11.05
CA LEU A 256 2.19 7.12 -10.87
C LEU A 256 1.74 8.22 -11.85
N SER A 257 2.64 9.14 -12.21
CA SER A 257 2.38 10.19 -13.21
C SER A 257 2.21 9.66 -14.64
N ARG A 258 2.62 8.41 -14.90
CA ARG A 258 2.42 7.69 -16.16
C ARG A 258 1.24 6.72 -16.09
N ASN A 259 0.38 6.82 -15.08
CA ASN A 259 -0.70 5.87 -14.80
C ASN A 259 -0.24 4.41 -14.63
N ILE A 260 1.00 4.22 -14.18
CA ILE A 260 1.55 2.90 -13.84
C ILE A 260 1.66 2.82 -12.32
N ILE A 261 1.01 1.82 -11.73
CA ILE A 261 1.09 1.56 -10.29
C ILE A 261 2.08 0.45 -10.02
N ALA A 262 3.11 0.76 -9.25
CA ALA A 262 4.15 -0.20 -8.87
C ALA A 262 3.88 -0.72 -7.46
N MET A 263 4.03 -2.03 -7.28
CA MET A 263 4.17 -2.65 -5.97
C MET A 263 5.65 -2.78 -5.65
N SER A 264 6.15 -1.91 -4.79
CA SER A 264 7.54 -1.88 -4.37
C SER A 264 7.76 -2.76 -3.14
N PHE A 265 8.81 -3.57 -3.11
CA PHE A 265 9.16 -4.30 -1.90
C PHE A 265 10.66 -4.44 -1.69
N ALA A 266 11.03 -4.46 -0.41
CA ALA A 266 12.38 -4.67 0.06
C ALA A 266 12.33 -5.35 1.44
N PRO A 267 13.37 -6.10 1.83
CA PRO A 267 13.43 -6.67 3.17
C PRO A 267 13.45 -5.55 4.22
N ARG A 268 13.08 -5.86 5.46
CA ARG A 268 13.33 -4.94 6.57
C ARG A 268 14.84 -4.67 6.61
N ASP A 269 15.20 -3.41 6.43
CA ASP A 269 16.61 -3.05 6.26
C ASP A 269 17.30 -2.90 7.61
N SER A 270 18.63 -2.81 7.58
CA SER A 270 19.48 -2.57 8.75
C SER A 270 19.76 -1.09 9.05
N HIS A 271 19.35 -0.18 8.16
CA HIS A 271 19.55 1.27 8.27
C HIS A 271 18.28 2.01 8.73
N GLU A 272 17.30 1.22 9.16
CA GLU A 272 15.98 1.56 9.67
C GLU A 272 15.13 2.35 8.63
N ALA A 273 13.96 1.79 8.26
CA ALA A 273 12.84 2.52 7.65
C ALA A 273 12.78 2.80 6.13
N GLN A 274 13.56 2.16 5.24
CA GLN A 274 13.43 2.39 3.76
C GLN A 274 11.99 2.24 3.22
N VAL A 275 11.34 1.09 3.48
CA VAL A 275 9.95 0.83 3.07
C VAL A 275 8.98 1.74 3.83
N GLN A 276 9.26 2.05 5.10
CA GLN A 276 8.45 2.97 5.89
C GLN A 276 8.46 4.39 5.30
N PHE A 277 9.59 4.88 4.78
CA PHE A 277 9.63 6.15 4.06
C PHE A 277 8.73 6.14 2.81
N ALA A 278 8.71 5.04 2.04
CA ALA A 278 7.82 4.92 0.89
C ALA A 278 6.35 5.00 1.31
N LEU A 279 5.96 4.26 2.36
CA LEU A 279 4.61 4.26 2.92
C LEU A 279 4.24 5.65 3.46
N GLU A 280 5.19 6.31 4.14
CA GLU A 280 5.01 7.63 4.72
C GLU A 280 4.73 8.71 3.67
N ARG A 281 5.37 8.59 2.50
CA ARG A 281 5.19 9.45 1.33
C ARG A 281 3.92 9.15 0.53
N GLY A 282 3.25 8.05 0.83
CA GLY A 282 2.04 7.60 0.16
C GLY A 282 2.29 6.80 -1.13
N VAL A 283 3.37 6.02 -1.15
CA VAL A 283 3.78 5.16 -2.27
C VAL A 283 3.49 3.68 -1.90
N PRO A 284 2.88 2.88 -2.80
CA PRO A 284 2.59 1.48 -2.50
C PRO A 284 3.87 0.68 -2.26
N ALA A 285 4.00 0.11 -1.06
CA ALA A 285 5.14 -0.73 -0.72
C ALA A 285 4.81 -1.79 0.34
N LEU A 286 5.60 -2.86 0.38
CA LEU A 286 5.54 -3.92 1.39
C LEU A 286 6.94 -4.33 1.84
N ILE A 287 7.02 -4.86 3.07
CA ILE A 287 8.22 -5.56 3.52
C ILE A 287 8.20 -6.95 2.87
N GLY A 288 9.29 -7.35 2.23
CA GLY A 288 9.39 -8.67 1.63
C GLY A 288 10.72 -8.94 0.95
N VAL A 289 10.97 -10.20 0.63
CA VAL A 289 12.20 -10.64 -0.03
C VAL A 289 11.91 -11.80 -0.98
N ILE A 290 12.63 -11.88 -2.10
CA ILE A 290 12.65 -13.10 -2.91
C ILE A 290 13.72 -14.02 -2.32
N ALA A 291 13.30 -15.07 -1.64
CA ALA A 291 14.17 -16.02 -0.96
C ALA A 291 13.82 -17.46 -1.32
N SER A 292 13.14 -18.20 -0.43
CA SER A 292 12.70 -19.58 -0.62
C SER A 292 11.20 -19.76 -0.86
N LYS A 293 10.40 -18.73 -0.60
CA LYS A 293 8.94 -18.72 -0.78
C LYS A 293 8.51 -17.82 -1.95
N ARG A 294 7.43 -18.19 -2.63
CA ARG A 294 6.78 -17.40 -3.68
C ARG A 294 6.38 -16.03 -3.11
N LEU A 295 6.48 -14.99 -3.92
CA LEU A 295 5.92 -13.69 -3.61
C LEU A 295 4.40 -13.80 -3.49
N PRO A 296 3.75 -13.06 -2.58
CA PRO A 296 2.33 -13.21 -2.25
C PRO A 296 1.38 -12.60 -3.32
N TYR A 297 1.73 -12.82 -4.59
CA TYR A 297 1.00 -12.39 -5.78
C TYR A 297 0.59 -13.62 -6.62
N PRO A 298 -0.54 -13.55 -7.35
CA PRO A 298 -0.94 -14.60 -8.27
C PRO A 298 0.03 -14.66 -9.45
N SER A 299 -0.04 -15.74 -10.24
CA SER A 299 0.67 -15.77 -11.50
C SER A 299 0.12 -14.70 -12.46
N ARG A 300 0.95 -14.21 -13.38
CA ARG A 300 0.54 -13.21 -14.39
C ARG A 300 -0.06 -11.93 -13.78
N ALA A 301 0.46 -11.48 -12.65
CA ALA A 301 0.00 -10.31 -11.91
C ALA A 301 0.53 -8.98 -12.46
N PHE A 302 1.74 -8.94 -13.02
CA PHE A 302 2.39 -7.68 -13.41
C PHE A 302 2.66 -7.60 -14.92
N ASP A 303 2.53 -6.40 -15.49
CA ASP A 303 2.89 -6.12 -16.89
C ASP A 303 4.40 -5.86 -17.04
N MET A 304 5.03 -5.40 -15.96
CA MET A 304 6.45 -5.03 -15.91
C MET A 304 7.07 -5.40 -14.56
N ALA A 305 8.30 -5.91 -14.58
CA ALA A 305 9.11 -6.16 -13.40
C ALA A 305 10.41 -5.35 -13.48
N HIS A 306 10.85 -4.77 -12.37
CA HIS A 306 12.01 -3.88 -12.31
C HIS A 306 12.95 -4.24 -11.16
N CYS A 307 14.25 -4.10 -11.44
CA CYS A 307 15.31 -4.11 -10.46
C CYS A 307 16.37 -3.07 -10.88
N SER A 308 16.70 -2.16 -9.97
CA SER A 308 17.84 -1.26 -10.12
C SER A 308 18.81 -1.47 -8.95
N ARG A 309 19.93 -2.15 -9.19
CA ARG A 309 20.92 -2.53 -8.16
C ARG A 309 20.30 -3.22 -6.93
N CYS A 310 19.31 -4.08 -7.13
CA CYS A 310 18.56 -4.70 -6.04
C CYS A 310 19.34 -5.77 -5.24
N LEU A 311 20.59 -6.07 -5.61
CA LEU A 311 21.46 -7.08 -4.97
C LEU A 311 20.87 -8.50 -4.95
N ILE A 312 19.89 -8.78 -5.81
CA ILE A 312 19.35 -10.13 -6.00
C ILE A 312 20.28 -10.86 -6.97
N PRO A 313 20.85 -12.01 -6.59
CA PRO A 313 21.75 -12.76 -7.46
C PRO A 313 20.93 -13.58 -8.47
N TRP A 314 20.38 -12.90 -9.48
CA TRP A 314 19.40 -13.41 -10.44
C TRP A 314 19.79 -14.71 -11.15
N GLY A 315 21.09 -14.93 -11.38
CA GLY A 315 21.63 -16.13 -12.03
C GLY A 315 21.89 -17.32 -11.08
N GLU A 316 21.80 -17.12 -9.77
CA GLU A 316 22.15 -18.14 -8.77
C GLU A 316 20.98 -19.08 -8.43
N TYR A 317 21.28 -20.17 -7.73
CA TYR A 317 20.32 -21.19 -7.30
C TYR A 317 19.43 -21.67 -8.46
N ASP A 318 20.07 -22.05 -9.57
CA ASP A 318 19.42 -22.50 -10.80
C ASP A 318 18.45 -21.47 -11.42
N GLY A 319 18.60 -20.18 -11.08
CA GLY A 319 17.74 -19.12 -11.59
C GLY A 319 16.41 -18.99 -10.87
N THR A 320 16.29 -19.54 -9.66
CA THR A 320 15.03 -19.57 -8.88
C THR A 320 14.37 -18.19 -8.75
N TYR A 321 15.16 -17.12 -8.62
CA TYR A 321 14.62 -15.76 -8.49
C TYR A 321 13.97 -15.27 -9.78
N LEU A 322 14.58 -15.54 -10.94
CA LEU A 322 13.98 -15.21 -12.24
C LEU A 322 12.79 -16.12 -12.56
N ILE A 323 12.78 -17.36 -12.09
CA ILE A 323 11.60 -18.24 -12.18
C ILE A 323 10.41 -17.63 -11.43
N GLU A 324 10.64 -17.08 -10.24
CA GLU A 324 9.57 -16.43 -9.49
C GLU A 324 9.08 -15.13 -10.16
N VAL A 325 9.99 -14.33 -10.73
CA VAL A 325 9.61 -13.18 -11.56
C VAL A 325 8.83 -13.65 -12.79
N ASP A 326 9.24 -14.73 -13.45
CA ASP A 326 8.50 -15.31 -14.57
C ASP A 326 7.08 -15.67 -14.16
N ARG A 327 6.88 -16.35 -13.03
CA ARG A 327 5.54 -16.72 -12.55
C ARG A 327 4.61 -15.52 -12.45
N VAL A 328 5.07 -14.44 -11.81
CA VAL A 328 4.24 -13.24 -11.56
C VAL A 328 4.17 -12.29 -12.76
N LEU A 329 5.09 -12.37 -13.71
CA LEU A 329 5.10 -11.53 -14.92
C LEU A 329 4.13 -12.11 -15.97
N ARG A 330 3.33 -11.22 -16.57
CA ARG A 330 2.41 -11.58 -17.64
C ARG A 330 3.15 -12.03 -18.90
N PRO A 331 2.57 -12.94 -19.69
CA PRO A 331 3.09 -13.24 -21.02
C PRO A 331 3.20 -11.96 -21.86
N GLY A 332 4.32 -11.79 -22.56
CA GLY A 332 4.65 -10.55 -23.27
C GLY A 332 5.16 -9.39 -22.39
N GLY A 333 5.12 -9.53 -21.07
CA GLY A 333 5.60 -8.52 -20.11
C GLY A 333 7.11 -8.33 -20.13
N PHE A 334 7.55 -7.20 -19.56
CA PHE A 334 8.95 -6.79 -19.58
C PHE A 334 9.62 -6.95 -18.22
N TRP A 335 10.86 -7.45 -18.21
CA TRP A 335 11.75 -7.37 -17.06
C TRP A 335 12.89 -6.41 -17.35
N ILE A 336 13.07 -5.42 -16.46
CA ILE A 336 14.06 -4.36 -16.57
C ILE A 336 15.10 -4.55 -15.48
N LEU A 337 16.36 -4.69 -15.87
CA LEU A 337 17.50 -4.72 -14.97
C LEU A 337 18.42 -3.54 -15.26
N SER A 338 18.75 -2.78 -14.21
CA SER A 338 19.64 -1.63 -14.29
C SER A 338 20.75 -1.68 -13.23
N GLY A 339 21.95 -1.29 -13.64
CA GLY A 339 23.17 -1.37 -12.83
C GLY A 339 23.89 -2.71 -12.97
N PRO A 340 24.82 -3.08 -12.06
CA PRO A 340 25.64 -4.26 -12.22
C PRO A 340 24.77 -5.51 -12.43
N PRO A 341 25.10 -6.37 -13.41
CA PRO A 341 26.29 -6.30 -14.27
C PRO A 341 26.09 -5.50 -15.59
N ILE A 342 24.91 -4.95 -15.88
CA ILE A 342 24.63 -4.26 -17.15
C ILE A 342 25.56 -3.06 -17.35
N ASN A 343 26.15 -2.93 -18.54
CA ASN A 343 27.16 -1.90 -18.87
C ASN A 343 28.48 -2.00 -18.08
N TRP A 344 28.84 -3.19 -17.59
CA TRP A 344 30.09 -3.41 -16.85
C TRP A 344 31.35 -2.96 -17.58
N LYS A 345 31.38 -3.03 -18.91
CA LYS A 345 32.53 -2.61 -19.73
C LYS A 345 32.95 -1.17 -19.45
N ARG A 346 31.98 -0.30 -19.15
CA ARG A 346 32.18 1.11 -18.82
C ARG A 346 32.38 1.35 -17.32
N HIS A 347 31.65 0.62 -16.46
CA HIS A 347 31.52 0.95 -15.05
C HIS A 347 32.28 0.07 -14.05
N TRP A 348 32.92 -1.03 -14.48
CA TRP A 348 33.57 -2.01 -13.59
C TRP A 348 34.47 -1.38 -12.50
N LYS A 349 35.29 -0.38 -12.86
CA LYS A 349 36.17 0.33 -11.90
C LYS A 349 35.39 1.04 -10.78
N GLY A 350 34.23 1.63 -11.11
CA GLY A 350 33.41 2.36 -10.16
C GLY A 350 32.59 1.46 -9.23
N TRP A 351 32.56 0.15 -9.49
CA TRP A 351 31.85 -0.83 -8.66
C TRP A 351 32.78 -1.68 -7.81
N ASP A 352 34.09 -1.42 -7.86
CA ASP A 352 35.12 -2.19 -7.16
C ASP A 352 35.03 -3.70 -7.45
N ARG A 353 34.82 -4.02 -8.74
CA ARG A 353 34.64 -5.38 -9.24
C ARG A 353 35.43 -5.61 -10.52
N THR A 354 35.82 -6.85 -10.76
CA THR A 354 36.59 -7.25 -11.93
C THR A 354 35.70 -7.36 -13.17
N ARG A 355 36.30 -7.26 -14.36
CA ARG A 355 35.55 -7.43 -15.62
C ARG A 355 35.05 -8.85 -15.76
N GLU A 356 35.86 -9.80 -15.33
CA GLU A 356 35.62 -11.24 -15.41
C GLU A 356 34.42 -11.63 -14.54
N ASP A 357 34.35 -11.11 -13.31
CA ASP A 357 33.22 -11.41 -12.42
C ASP A 357 31.88 -10.81 -12.93
N LEU A 358 31.90 -9.59 -13.47
CA LEU A 358 30.69 -8.93 -13.97
C LEU A 358 30.22 -9.58 -15.27
N TYR A 359 31.16 -9.95 -16.14
CA TYR A 359 30.86 -10.73 -17.34
C TYR A 359 30.27 -12.10 -16.98
N ALA A 360 30.85 -12.81 -16.02
CA ALA A 360 30.34 -14.10 -15.56
C ALA A 360 28.93 -13.97 -14.97
N GLU A 361 28.66 -12.93 -14.18
CA GLU A 361 27.34 -12.65 -13.63
C GLU A 361 26.32 -12.34 -14.72
N GLN A 362 26.64 -11.45 -15.67
CA GLN A 362 25.74 -11.15 -16.79
C GLN A 362 25.45 -12.39 -17.63
N ASN A 363 26.50 -13.17 -17.95
CA ASN A 363 26.36 -14.40 -18.73
C ASN A 363 25.47 -15.43 -18.03
N LYS A 364 25.59 -15.58 -16.70
CA LYS A 364 24.68 -16.44 -15.91
C LYS A 364 23.23 -15.96 -16.04
N ILE A 365 22.97 -14.65 -15.88
CA ILE A 365 21.63 -14.08 -16.02
C ILE A 365 21.06 -14.34 -17.42
N GLU A 366 21.86 -14.12 -18.46
CA GLU A 366 21.47 -14.37 -19.86
C GLU A 366 21.16 -15.85 -20.12
N GLN A 367 21.93 -16.77 -19.52
CA GLN A 367 21.65 -18.20 -19.59
C GLN A 367 20.33 -18.56 -18.91
N VAL A 368 20.05 -18.01 -17.72
CA VAL A 368 18.75 -18.22 -17.04
C VAL A 368 17.61 -17.69 -17.90
N ALA A 369 17.70 -16.46 -18.40
CA ALA A 369 16.69 -15.86 -19.27
C ALA A 369 16.44 -16.71 -20.52
N LYS A 370 17.49 -17.24 -21.15
CA LYS A 370 17.38 -18.15 -22.30
C LYS A 370 16.67 -19.46 -21.94
N ARG A 371 16.94 -20.05 -20.76
CA ARG A 371 16.25 -21.26 -20.26
C ARG A 371 14.75 -21.02 -19.97
N LEU A 372 14.39 -19.79 -19.61
CA LEU A 372 13.01 -19.31 -19.46
C LEU A 372 12.37 -18.89 -20.80
N CYS A 373 13.09 -19.02 -21.91
CA CYS A 373 12.67 -18.59 -23.25
C CYS A 373 12.41 -17.08 -23.37
N TRP A 374 13.00 -16.27 -22.49
CA TRP A 374 12.92 -14.82 -22.59
C TRP A 374 13.84 -14.32 -23.69
N LYS A 375 13.37 -13.29 -24.41
CA LYS A 375 14.17 -12.59 -25.42
C LYS A 375 14.74 -11.33 -24.79
N LYS A 376 16.05 -11.11 -24.95
CA LYS A 376 16.65 -9.79 -24.68
C LYS A 376 16.11 -8.81 -25.71
N PHE A 377 15.26 -7.90 -25.27
CA PHE A 377 14.55 -6.94 -26.13
C PHE A 377 15.48 -5.80 -26.52
N VAL A 378 16.18 -5.22 -25.53
CA VAL A 378 17.18 -4.17 -25.74
C VAL A 378 18.17 -4.14 -24.59
N GLU A 379 19.41 -3.74 -24.87
CA GLU A 379 20.37 -3.26 -23.86
C GLU A 379 20.94 -1.95 -24.38
N LYS A 380 20.76 -0.89 -23.61
CA LYS A 380 21.22 0.45 -23.94
C LYS A 380 21.67 1.15 -22.69
N ASP A 381 22.91 1.64 -22.72
CA ASP A 381 23.57 2.25 -21.57
C ASP A 381 23.41 1.35 -20.33
N ASP A 382 22.91 1.88 -19.24
CA ASP A 382 22.77 1.14 -17.97
C ASP A 382 21.49 0.31 -17.84
N ILE A 383 20.67 0.21 -18.91
CA ILE A 383 19.37 -0.45 -18.91
C ILE A 383 19.40 -1.65 -19.85
N ALA A 384 19.01 -2.82 -19.33
CA ALA A 384 18.68 -3.98 -20.15
C ALA A 384 17.23 -4.43 -19.89
N ILE A 385 16.52 -4.73 -20.98
CA ILE A 385 15.12 -5.14 -20.96
C ILE A 385 15.01 -6.50 -21.64
N TRP A 386 14.38 -7.45 -20.95
CA TRP A 386 13.95 -8.74 -21.50
C TRP A 386 12.44 -8.76 -21.62
N GLN A 387 11.96 -9.54 -22.59
CA GLN A 387 10.53 -9.78 -22.77
C GLN A 387 10.24 -11.27 -22.57
N LYS A 388 9.27 -11.55 -21.69
CA LYS A 388 8.70 -12.88 -21.49
C LYS A 388 7.93 -13.30 -22.75
N PRO A 389 7.99 -14.56 -23.21
CA PRO A 389 7.22 -14.99 -24.38
C PRO A 389 5.71 -14.84 -24.16
N PHE A 390 4.96 -14.69 -25.25
CA PHE A 390 3.49 -14.58 -25.22
C PHE A 390 2.80 -15.91 -24.86
N ASN A 391 3.46 -17.04 -25.12
CA ASN A 391 3.00 -18.40 -24.79
C ASN A 391 4.21 -19.37 -24.78
N HIS A 392 3.98 -20.65 -24.48
CA HIS A 392 5.03 -21.67 -24.40
C HIS A 392 5.19 -22.53 -25.66
N MET A 393 4.47 -22.31 -26.77
CA MET A 393 4.54 -23.19 -27.96
C MET A 393 5.97 -23.28 -28.53
N LYS A 394 6.54 -22.14 -28.93
CA LYS A 394 7.94 -22.04 -29.43
C LYS A 394 8.98 -22.45 -28.39
N CYS A 395 8.68 -22.16 -27.13
CA CYS A 395 9.55 -22.48 -26.01
C CYS A 395 9.65 -23.99 -25.77
N THR A 396 8.55 -24.73 -25.94
CA THR A 396 8.50 -26.19 -25.71
C THR A 396 9.40 -26.94 -26.68
N GLU A 397 9.42 -26.58 -27.95
CA GLU A 397 10.34 -27.18 -28.92
C GLU A 397 11.81 -26.90 -28.59
N PHE A 398 12.11 -25.64 -28.25
CA PHE A 398 13.45 -25.24 -27.82
C PHE A 398 13.90 -26.00 -26.56
N ARG A 399 12.97 -26.29 -25.64
CA ARG A 399 13.20 -27.05 -24.41
C ARG A 399 13.37 -28.56 -24.63
N LYS A 400 12.71 -29.15 -25.64
CA LYS A 400 12.98 -30.54 -26.03
C LYS A 400 14.43 -30.73 -26.50
N ARG A 401 15.03 -29.69 -27.09
CA ARG A 401 16.40 -29.74 -27.65
C ARG A 401 17.51 -29.37 -26.64
N ASN A 402 17.21 -28.56 -25.62
CA ASN A 402 18.17 -28.06 -24.65
C ASN A 402 17.70 -28.45 -23.25
N LYS A 403 18.53 -29.14 -22.44
CA LYS A 403 18.24 -29.61 -21.06
C LYS A 403 17.83 -28.49 -20.09
N ASN A 404 16.64 -27.92 -20.32
CA ASN A 404 16.06 -26.79 -19.61
C ASN A 404 15.36 -27.29 -18.33
N PRO A 405 15.11 -26.42 -17.33
CA PRO A 405 14.39 -26.83 -16.11
C PRO A 405 13.07 -27.51 -16.50
N PRO A 406 12.57 -28.53 -15.79
CA PRO A 406 11.30 -29.16 -16.13
C PRO A 406 10.13 -28.15 -16.05
N MET A 407 9.00 -28.47 -16.67
CA MET A 407 7.74 -27.78 -16.32
C MET A 407 7.37 -28.18 -14.90
N CYS A 408 6.83 -27.25 -14.11
CA CYS A 408 6.33 -27.61 -12.80
C CYS A 408 5.19 -28.62 -12.92
N PRO A 409 5.05 -29.55 -11.96
CA PRO A 409 3.85 -30.38 -11.84
C PRO A 409 2.59 -29.50 -11.83
N THR A 410 1.44 -30.09 -12.16
CA THR A 410 0.14 -29.42 -12.17
C THR A 410 -0.25 -28.95 -10.77
N GLN A 411 0.30 -27.81 -10.37
CA GLN A 411 -0.02 -27.08 -9.16
C GLN A 411 -0.70 -25.78 -9.57
N ASP A 412 -1.65 -25.31 -8.76
CA ASP A 412 -2.22 -23.98 -8.91
C ASP A 412 -1.10 -22.91 -8.97
N PRO A 413 -0.92 -22.20 -10.10
CA PRO A 413 0.13 -21.20 -10.27
C PRO A 413 -0.15 -19.91 -9.47
N ASP A 414 -1.40 -19.70 -9.06
CA ASP A 414 -1.84 -18.53 -8.28
C ASP A 414 -1.66 -18.75 -6.78
N LYS A 415 -1.46 -19.99 -6.33
CA LYS A 415 -1.12 -20.32 -4.94
C LYS A 415 0.27 -19.81 -4.60
N ALA A 416 0.35 -18.90 -3.63
CA ALA A 416 1.60 -18.26 -3.24
C ALA A 416 1.87 -18.19 -1.74
N TRP A 417 0.84 -18.03 -0.89
CA TRP A 417 1.03 -17.90 0.56
C TRP A 417 1.78 -19.10 1.15
N TYR A 418 2.93 -18.83 1.79
CA TYR A 418 3.89 -19.81 2.30
C TYR A 418 4.28 -20.95 1.34
N THR A 419 4.10 -20.76 0.04
CA THR A 419 4.42 -21.76 -0.98
C THR A 419 5.89 -21.65 -1.35
N LYS A 420 6.62 -22.76 -1.35
CA LYS A 420 8.05 -22.77 -1.72
C LYS A 420 8.22 -22.48 -3.21
N ILE A 421 9.28 -21.76 -3.57
CA ILE A 421 9.68 -21.60 -4.98
C ILE A 421 10.34 -22.91 -5.43
N GLU A 422 9.91 -23.41 -6.59
CA GLU A 422 10.46 -24.59 -7.23
C GLU A 422 11.41 -24.19 -8.37
N THR A 423 12.36 -25.06 -8.72
CA THR A 423 13.33 -24.84 -9.81
C THR A 423 12.79 -25.31 -11.18
N CYS A 424 11.50 -25.12 -11.40
CA CYS A 424 10.77 -25.52 -12.61
C CYS A 424 10.03 -24.32 -13.21
N LEU A 425 9.68 -24.40 -14.49
CA LEU A 425 8.92 -23.36 -15.18
C LEU A 425 7.42 -23.54 -14.92
N THR A 426 6.75 -22.53 -14.41
CA THR A 426 5.29 -22.55 -14.22
C THR A 426 4.58 -22.58 -15.58
N PRO A 427 3.70 -23.56 -15.86
CA PRO A 427 2.97 -23.61 -17.12
C PRO A 427 2.10 -22.37 -17.33
N LEU A 428 2.15 -21.81 -18.55
CA LEU A 428 1.18 -20.82 -19.00
C LEU A 428 -0.09 -21.52 -19.52
N PRO A 429 -1.26 -20.86 -19.46
CA PRO A 429 -2.48 -21.40 -20.04
C PRO A 429 -2.29 -21.77 -21.51
N GLU A 430 -2.88 -22.90 -21.92
CA GLU A 430 -2.79 -23.37 -23.29
C GLU A 430 -3.44 -22.37 -24.28
N VAL A 431 -2.90 -22.40 -25.50
CA VAL A 431 -3.26 -21.54 -26.64
C VAL A 431 -3.40 -22.38 -27.90
N ALA A 432 -4.14 -21.87 -28.90
CA ALA A 432 -4.40 -22.58 -30.15
C ALA A 432 -3.36 -22.26 -31.24
N SER A 433 -2.82 -21.04 -31.24
CA SER A 433 -1.83 -20.55 -32.21
C SER A 433 -0.55 -20.03 -31.53
N GLU A 434 0.54 -19.93 -32.31
CA GLU A 434 1.81 -19.39 -31.81
C GLU A 434 1.75 -17.88 -31.52
N GLU A 435 0.80 -17.18 -32.14
CA GLU A 435 0.56 -15.74 -32.01
C GLU A 435 -0.34 -15.40 -30.82
N ASP A 436 -1.08 -16.38 -30.30
CA ASP A 436 -2.01 -16.20 -29.20
C ASP A 436 -1.31 -15.82 -27.89
N LEU A 437 -1.96 -14.93 -27.13
CA LEU A 437 -1.52 -14.59 -25.79
C LEU A 437 -2.04 -15.60 -24.76
N ALA A 438 -1.13 -16.28 -24.08
CA ALA A 438 -1.49 -17.20 -23.01
C ALA A 438 -2.21 -16.45 -21.87
N GLY A 439 -3.36 -16.98 -21.47
CA GLY A 439 -4.23 -16.33 -20.48
C GLY A 439 -5.22 -15.32 -21.06
N GLY A 440 -5.11 -14.93 -22.35
CA GLY A 440 -6.01 -14.01 -23.03
C GLY A 440 -5.55 -12.55 -22.99
N GLN A 441 -5.90 -11.80 -24.03
CA GLN A 441 -5.56 -10.38 -24.19
C GLN A 441 -6.31 -9.51 -23.17
N LEU A 442 -5.58 -8.60 -22.51
CA LEU A 442 -6.18 -7.57 -21.66
C LEU A 442 -6.44 -6.30 -22.44
N GLU A 443 -7.54 -5.63 -22.09
CA GLU A 443 -7.81 -4.26 -22.52
C GLU A 443 -6.75 -3.30 -21.98
N LYS A 444 -6.53 -2.20 -22.70
CA LYS A 444 -5.60 -1.14 -22.28
C LYS A 444 -6.23 -0.28 -21.19
N TRP A 445 -5.41 0.27 -20.30
CA TRP A 445 -5.86 1.25 -19.30
C TRP A 445 -6.40 2.52 -20.00
N PRO A 446 -7.51 3.12 -19.54
CA PRO A 446 -8.33 2.79 -18.36
C PRO A 446 -9.47 1.80 -18.60
N LYS A 447 -9.76 1.41 -19.85
CA LYS A 447 -10.86 0.47 -20.18
C LYS A 447 -10.76 -0.85 -19.42
N ARG A 448 -9.53 -1.31 -19.21
CA ARG A 448 -9.16 -2.49 -18.41
C ARG A 448 -9.87 -2.60 -17.06
N LEU A 449 -10.16 -1.49 -16.39
CA LEU A 449 -10.74 -1.49 -15.04
C LEU A 449 -12.12 -2.17 -14.97
N ASN A 450 -12.93 -1.99 -16.02
CA ASN A 450 -14.33 -2.43 -16.09
C ASN A 450 -14.56 -3.51 -17.15
N ALA A 451 -13.53 -3.88 -17.90
CA ALA A 451 -13.58 -5.01 -18.82
C ALA A 451 -13.61 -6.32 -18.03
N ILE A 452 -14.36 -7.31 -18.53
CA ILE A 452 -14.41 -8.65 -17.92
C ILE A 452 -13.01 -9.28 -18.03
N PRO A 453 -12.36 -9.62 -16.90
CA PRO A 453 -11.06 -10.30 -16.91
C PRO A 453 -11.08 -11.62 -17.70
N PRO A 454 -10.04 -11.93 -18.50
CA PRO A 454 -9.91 -13.20 -19.21
C PRO A 454 -10.02 -14.44 -18.31
N ARG A 455 -9.53 -14.38 -17.06
CA ARG A 455 -9.69 -15.49 -16.11
C ARG A 455 -11.16 -15.79 -15.78
N ILE A 456 -12.01 -14.76 -15.79
CA ILE A 456 -13.46 -14.88 -15.55
C ILE A 456 -14.15 -15.39 -16.82
N SER A 457 -13.88 -14.80 -17.99
CA SER A 457 -14.53 -15.22 -19.24
C SER A 457 -14.15 -16.64 -19.67
N ARG A 458 -12.96 -17.12 -19.32
CA ARG A 458 -12.51 -18.51 -19.54
C ARG A 458 -12.96 -19.49 -18.46
N GLY A 459 -13.66 -19.03 -17.41
CA GLY A 459 -14.15 -19.89 -16.32
C GLY A 459 -13.05 -20.48 -15.44
N THR A 460 -11.88 -19.83 -15.33
CA THR A 460 -10.76 -20.31 -14.48
C THR A 460 -10.85 -19.86 -13.03
N VAL A 461 -11.84 -19.03 -12.70
CA VAL A 461 -12.12 -18.58 -11.32
C VAL A 461 -13.42 -19.22 -10.88
N ASP A 462 -13.31 -20.25 -10.06
CA ASP A 462 -14.45 -21.06 -9.63
C ASP A 462 -15.52 -20.20 -8.94
N GLY A 463 -16.76 -20.27 -9.44
CA GLY A 463 -17.91 -19.54 -8.91
C GLY A 463 -18.00 -18.07 -9.32
N VAL A 464 -17.12 -17.56 -10.18
CA VAL A 464 -17.17 -16.17 -10.68
C VAL A 464 -17.42 -16.16 -12.18
N THR A 465 -18.59 -15.65 -12.57
CA THR A 465 -18.99 -15.45 -13.97
C THR A 465 -18.90 -13.97 -14.37
N ALA A 466 -19.04 -13.68 -15.66
CA ALA A 466 -19.17 -12.31 -16.16
C ALA A 466 -20.34 -11.55 -15.51
N GLU A 467 -21.46 -12.24 -15.25
CA GLU A 467 -22.63 -11.67 -14.58
C GLU A 467 -22.32 -11.33 -13.11
N VAL A 468 -21.62 -12.21 -12.39
CA VAL A 468 -21.18 -11.93 -11.01
C VAL A 468 -20.27 -10.71 -10.96
N PHE A 469 -19.35 -10.58 -11.92
CA PHE A 469 -18.46 -9.41 -12.02
C PHE A 469 -19.23 -8.09 -12.28
N GLN A 470 -20.24 -8.12 -13.14
CA GLN A 470 -21.07 -6.94 -13.43
C GLN A 470 -21.89 -6.54 -12.20
N LYS A 471 -22.56 -7.51 -11.55
CA LYS A 471 -23.32 -7.28 -10.32
C LYS A 471 -22.44 -6.75 -9.19
N ASP A 472 -21.23 -7.29 -9.00
CA ASP A 472 -20.27 -6.77 -8.02
C ASP A 472 -19.89 -5.31 -8.32
N SER A 473 -19.66 -4.98 -9.59
CA SER A 473 -19.32 -3.61 -10.00
C SER A 473 -20.46 -2.62 -9.71
N GLU A 474 -21.70 -3.00 -10.00
CA GLU A 474 -22.90 -2.19 -9.69
C GLU A 474 -23.13 -2.05 -8.18
N LEU A 475 -22.98 -3.15 -7.44
CA LEU A 475 -23.11 -3.19 -5.99
C LEU A 475 -22.11 -2.24 -5.32
N TRP A 476 -20.83 -2.31 -5.69
CA TRP A 476 -19.81 -1.45 -5.08
C TRP A 476 -19.97 0.02 -5.46
N LYS A 477 -20.47 0.32 -6.66
CA LYS A 477 -20.83 1.69 -7.03
C LYS A 477 -21.90 2.25 -6.09
N ARG A 478 -22.94 1.47 -5.79
CA ARG A 478 -23.99 1.85 -4.82
C ARG A 478 -23.44 1.98 -3.41
N ARG A 479 -22.68 0.99 -2.93
CA ARG A 479 -22.11 0.96 -1.57
C ARG A 479 -21.17 2.12 -1.30
N VAL A 480 -20.21 2.39 -2.20
CA VAL A 480 -19.27 3.51 -2.03
C VAL A 480 -20.01 4.85 -2.03
N SER A 481 -21.04 5.01 -2.87
CA SER A 481 -21.89 6.20 -2.86
C SER A 481 -22.61 6.39 -1.52
N TYR A 482 -23.14 5.30 -0.94
CA TYR A 482 -23.76 5.34 0.38
C TYR A 482 -22.74 5.65 1.49
N TYR A 483 -21.56 5.03 1.48
CA TYR A 483 -20.51 5.30 2.47
C TYR A 483 -20.13 6.78 2.49
N LYS A 484 -19.99 7.39 1.31
CA LYS A 484 -19.72 8.83 1.15
C LYS A 484 -20.85 9.70 1.69
N SER A 485 -22.11 9.27 1.55
CA SER A 485 -23.26 9.98 2.12
C SER A 485 -23.31 9.94 3.66
N VAL A 486 -22.86 8.85 4.27
CA VAL A 486 -22.78 8.68 5.73
C VAL A 486 -21.58 9.44 6.30
N ASN A 487 -20.41 9.27 5.68
CA ASN A 487 -19.18 9.91 6.09
C ASN A 487 -18.61 10.75 4.93
N ASN A 488 -18.95 12.04 4.94
CA ASN A 488 -18.50 12.99 3.93
C ASN A 488 -16.97 13.16 3.87
N GLN A 489 -16.21 12.71 4.88
CA GLN A 489 -14.74 12.73 4.84
C GLN A 489 -14.17 11.81 3.76
N LEU A 490 -14.91 10.77 3.33
CA LEU A 490 -14.50 9.92 2.20
C LEU A 490 -14.42 10.69 0.88
N ASP A 491 -15.20 11.76 0.73
CA ASP A 491 -15.18 12.63 -0.45
C ASP A 491 -14.21 13.81 -0.31
N GLN A 492 -13.59 14.01 0.85
CA GLN A 492 -12.68 15.13 1.07
C GLN A 492 -11.35 14.89 0.34
N PRO A 493 -11.00 15.72 -0.67
CA PRO A 493 -9.78 15.51 -1.44
C PRO A 493 -8.52 15.60 -0.56
N GLY A 494 -7.67 14.58 -0.67
CA GLY A 494 -6.41 14.49 0.07
C GLY A 494 -6.56 14.18 1.56
N ARG A 495 -7.75 13.80 2.04
CA ARG A 495 -7.96 13.29 3.41
C ARG A 495 -7.30 11.92 3.62
N TYR A 496 -7.39 11.06 2.61
CA TYR A 496 -6.81 9.73 2.59
C TYR A 496 -5.86 9.59 1.40
N ARG A 497 -4.87 8.70 1.52
CA ARG A 497 -3.94 8.34 0.45
C ARG A 497 -3.68 6.83 0.40
N ASN A 498 -3.30 6.25 1.53
CA ASN A 498 -3.01 4.82 1.69
C ASN A 498 -4.26 4.12 2.19
N ILE A 499 -4.89 3.30 1.35
CA ILE A 499 -6.11 2.57 1.71
C ILE A 499 -5.84 1.08 1.69
N LEU A 500 -6.39 0.36 2.68
CA LEU A 500 -6.36 -1.10 2.74
C LEU A 500 -7.79 -1.62 2.60
N ASP A 501 -8.02 -2.53 1.65
CA ASP A 501 -9.28 -3.27 1.55
C ASP A 501 -9.02 -4.72 1.96
N MET A 502 -9.49 -5.10 3.14
CA MET A 502 -9.08 -6.32 3.83
C MET A 502 -9.68 -7.60 3.22
N ASN A 503 -10.75 -7.48 2.45
CA ASN A 503 -11.40 -8.59 1.74
C ASN A 503 -12.01 -8.07 0.45
N ALA A 504 -11.16 -7.88 -0.55
CA ALA A 504 -11.48 -7.12 -1.75
C ALA A 504 -12.37 -7.86 -2.76
N PHE A 505 -12.48 -9.20 -2.65
CA PHE A 505 -13.14 -10.06 -3.64
C PHE A 505 -12.70 -9.72 -5.07
N LEU A 506 -13.49 -8.97 -5.86
CA LEU A 506 -13.13 -8.60 -7.24
C LEU A 506 -12.51 -7.19 -7.37
N GLY A 507 -12.27 -6.49 -6.26
CA GLY A 507 -11.69 -5.15 -6.21
C GLY A 507 -12.68 -4.02 -6.51
N GLY A 508 -13.99 -4.27 -6.33
CA GLY A 508 -15.04 -3.29 -6.64
C GLY A 508 -14.96 -2.02 -5.79
N PHE A 509 -14.56 -2.12 -4.52
CA PHE A 509 -14.31 -0.96 -3.66
C PHE A 509 -13.21 -0.06 -4.24
N ALA A 510 -12.03 -0.64 -4.54
CA ALA A 510 -10.92 0.10 -5.13
C ALA A 510 -11.24 0.69 -6.51
N ALA A 511 -12.01 -0.02 -7.33
CA ALA A 511 -12.40 0.47 -8.66
C ALA A 511 -13.23 1.76 -8.59
N ASN A 512 -14.04 1.93 -7.54
CA ASN A 512 -14.84 3.14 -7.33
C ASN A 512 -14.06 4.30 -6.71
N LEU A 513 -12.80 4.08 -6.30
CA LEU A 513 -11.88 5.11 -5.78
C LEU A 513 -10.76 5.46 -6.78
N VAL A 514 -10.77 4.87 -7.98
CA VAL A 514 -9.68 4.98 -8.96
C VAL A 514 -9.39 6.42 -9.42
N ASN A 515 -10.39 7.28 -9.37
CA ASN A 515 -10.29 8.68 -9.78
C ASN A 515 -9.82 9.59 -8.63
N ASP A 516 -9.85 9.09 -7.40
CA ASP A 516 -9.34 9.80 -6.25
C ASP A 516 -7.81 9.65 -6.19
N PRO A 517 -7.07 10.61 -5.62
CA PRO A 517 -5.61 10.56 -5.53
C PRO A 517 -5.14 9.57 -4.45
N VAL A 518 -5.68 8.37 -4.43
CA VAL A 518 -5.44 7.29 -3.46
C VAL A 518 -4.83 6.08 -4.15
N TRP A 519 -4.31 5.15 -3.36
CA TRP A 519 -4.06 3.80 -3.82
C TRP A 519 -4.65 2.81 -2.80
N VAL A 520 -5.13 1.68 -3.31
CA VAL A 520 -5.78 0.66 -2.50
C VAL A 520 -4.97 -0.63 -2.56
N MET A 521 -4.52 -1.10 -1.40
CA MET A 521 -4.03 -2.47 -1.24
C MET A 521 -5.24 -3.41 -1.17
N ASN A 522 -5.52 -4.13 -2.25
CA ASN A 522 -6.61 -5.10 -2.28
C ASN A 522 -6.14 -6.43 -1.70
N ILE A 523 -6.71 -6.84 -0.57
CA ILE A 523 -6.37 -8.11 0.06
C ILE A 523 -7.36 -9.18 -0.37
N VAL A 524 -6.84 -10.34 -0.77
CA VAL A 524 -7.61 -11.57 -0.90
C VAL A 524 -7.15 -12.49 0.23
N PRO A 525 -7.97 -12.67 1.28
CA PRO A 525 -7.61 -13.52 2.40
C PRO A 525 -7.31 -14.95 1.98
N VAL A 526 -6.33 -15.59 2.59
CA VAL A 526 -5.95 -16.97 2.20
C VAL A 526 -7.01 -18.01 2.60
N GLU A 527 -7.92 -17.63 3.49
CA GLU A 527 -9.03 -18.43 4.00
C GLU A 527 -10.28 -18.38 3.11
N VAL A 528 -10.35 -17.50 2.10
CA VAL A 528 -11.49 -17.47 1.18
C VAL A 528 -11.52 -18.70 0.28
N LYS A 529 -12.73 -19.13 -0.09
CA LYS A 529 -12.94 -20.29 -0.98
C LYS A 529 -12.50 -20.02 -2.41
N THR A 530 -12.79 -18.81 -2.91
CA THR A 530 -12.52 -18.43 -4.30
C THR A 530 -11.37 -17.45 -4.35
N ASN A 531 -10.26 -17.86 -4.97
CA ASN A 531 -9.11 -17.00 -5.16
C ASN A 531 -9.34 -16.04 -6.35
N THR A 532 -9.57 -14.77 -6.03
CA THR A 532 -9.90 -13.72 -7.02
C THR A 532 -8.75 -12.75 -7.28
N LEU A 533 -7.59 -12.89 -6.62
CA LEU A 533 -6.52 -11.90 -6.71
C LEU A 533 -5.98 -11.76 -8.14
N GLY A 534 -5.94 -12.86 -8.90
CA GLY A 534 -5.59 -12.85 -10.32
C GLY A 534 -6.52 -11.95 -11.16
N ALA A 535 -7.83 -11.97 -10.86
CA ALA A 535 -8.81 -11.13 -11.55
C ALA A 535 -8.65 -9.65 -11.18
N ILE A 536 -8.37 -9.31 -9.92
CA ILE A 536 -8.07 -7.94 -9.46
C ILE A 536 -6.90 -7.36 -10.27
N TYR A 537 -5.83 -8.14 -10.41
CA TYR A 537 -4.68 -7.75 -11.21
C TYR A 537 -5.01 -7.61 -12.71
N GLU A 538 -5.85 -8.48 -13.28
CA GLU A 538 -6.32 -8.35 -14.66
C GLU A 538 -7.17 -7.09 -14.90
N ARG A 539 -7.82 -6.51 -13.87
CA ARG A 539 -8.44 -5.17 -13.94
C ARG A 539 -7.42 -4.01 -13.94
N GLY A 540 -6.17 -4.27 -13.62
CA GLY A 540 -5.12 -3.24 -13.49
C GLY A 540 -5.05 -2.58 -12.11
N LEU A 541 -5.53 -3.30 -11.07
CA LEU A 541 -5.38 -2.95 -9.66
C LEU A 541 -4.22 -3.75 -9.03
N ILE A 542 -3.81 -3.37 -7.81
CA ILE A 542 -2.75 -4.05 -7.04
C ILE A 542 -3.32 -4.69 -5.78
N GLY A 543 -2.67 -5.74 -5.28
CA GLY A 543 -3.11 -6.44 -4.08
C GLY A 543 -2.13 -7.49 -3.60
N THR A 544 -2.43 -8.14 -2.48
CA THR A 544 -1.61 -9.24 -1.95
C THR A 544 -2.49 -10.25 -1.24
N TYR A 545 -2.01 -11.50 -1.15
CA TYR A 545 -2.55 -12.45 -0.19
C TYR A 545 -2.13 -12.06 1.23
N GLN A 546 -3.00 -12.30 2.20
CA GLN A 546 -2.74 -12.12 3.63
C GLN A 546 -3.65 -13.05 4.44
N SER A 547 -3.17 -13.57 5.57
CA SER A 547 -4.04 -14.12 6.61
C SER A 547 -4.19 -13.08 7.72
N TRP A 548 -5.41 -12.75 8.12
CA TRP A 548 -5.65 -11.86 9.26
C TRP A 548 -5.45 -12.52 10.62
N CYS A 549 -5.14 -13.82 10.65
CA CYS A 549 -4.62 -14.47 11.87
C CYS A 549 -3.14 -14.19 12.12
N GLU A 550 -2.46 -13.47 11.23
CA GLU A 550 -1.07 -13.08 11.37
C GLU A 550 -0.88 -11.60 11.01
N ALA A 551 0.07 -10.92 11.65
CA ALA A 551 0.31 -9.50 11.40
C ALA A 551 0.84 -9.22 10.00
N MET A 552 0.34 -8.23 9.27
CA MET A 552 0.75 -7.90 7.91
C MET A 552 2.23 -7.48 7.83
N SER A 553 2.93 -7.85 6.74
CA SER A 553 4.33 -7.46 6.46
C SER A 553 4.44 -5.97 6.06
N THR A 554 4.06 -5.09 6.98
CA THR A 554 4.08 -3.64 6.86
C THR A 554 4.40 -2.96 8.19
N TYR A 555 4.84 -1.70 8.14
CA TYR A 555 5.12 -0.89 9.32
C TYR A 555 3.83 -0.44 10.03
N PRO A 556 3.89 -0.15 11.34
CA PRO A 556 2.79 0.53 12.01
C PRO A 556 2.45 1.87 11.33
N ARG A 557 1.20 2.33 11.44
CA ARG A 557 0.74 3.64 10.94
C ARG A 557 0.96 3.82 9.42
N THR A 558 0.66 2.76 8.66
CA THR A 558 0.78 2.74 7.19
C THR A 558 -0.45 3.31 6.49
N TYR A 559 -1.65 2.96 6.96
CA TYR A 559 -2.90 3.23 6.24
C TYR A 559 -3.68 4.39 6.87
N ASP A 560 -4.29 5.21 6.02
CA ASP A 560 -5.18 6.30 6.43
C ASP A 560 -6.64 5.83 6.57
N LEU A 561 -7.03 4.82 5.77
CA LEU A 561 -8.34 4.19 5.79
C LEU A 561 -8.21 2.68 5.64
N ILE A 562 -8.90 1.93 6.50
CA ILE A 562 -9.04 0.48 6.40
C ILE A 562 -10.51 0.14 6.15
N HIS A 563 -10.78 -0.59 5.09
CA HIS A 563 -12.10 -1.14 4.76
C HIS A 563 -12.09 -2.65 4.99
N ALA A 564 -13.12 -3.17 5.65
CA ALA A 564 -13.26 -4.59 5.95
C ALA A 564 -14.69 -5.05 5.65
N ASN A 565 -14.85 -5.91 4.64
CA ASN A 565 -16.14 -6.49 4.26
C ASN A 565 -16.21 -7.97 4.65
N SER A 566 -17.09 -8.29 5.60
CA SER A 566 -17.31 -9.64 6.15
C SER A 566 -16.04 -10.33 6.67
N VAL A 567 -15.04 -9.54 7.08
CA VAL A 567 -13.75 -10.08 7.55
C VAL A 567 -13.94 -10.83 8.86
N PHE A 568 -14.69 -10.28 9.80
CA PHE A 568 -14.83 -10.91 11.11
C PHE A 568 -15.72 -12.16 11.05
N THR A 569 -16.73 -12.17 10.17
CA THR A 569 -17.46 -13.40 9.81
C THR A 569 -16.51 -14.44 9.21
N LEU A 570 -15.65 -14.07 8.24
CA LEU A 570 -14.74 -15.01 7.57
C LEU A 570 -13.76 -15.69 8.54
N TYR A 571 -13.31 -14.95 9.55
CA TYR A 571 -12.35 -15.41 10.54
C TYR A 571 -12.96 -15.89 11.86
N GLU A 572 -14.29 -15.93 11.95
CA GLU A 572 -14.97 -16.45 13.12
C GLU A 572 -14.50 -17.89 13.41
N ASN A 573 -14.15 -18.15 14.67
CA ASN A 573 -13.59 -19.42 15.14
C ASN A 573 -12.23 -19.85 14.53
N ARG A 574 -11.52 -18.98 13.80
CA ARG A 574 -10.18 -19.26 13.26
C ARG A 574 -9.05 -18.66 14.09
N CYS A 575 -9.22 -17.40 14.49
CA CYS A 575 -8.31 -16.67 15.38
C CYS A 575 -9.10 -15.65 16.21
N GLU A 576 -8.43 -15.03 17.18
CA GLU A 576 -9.09 -14.11 18.10
C GLU A 576 -9.47 -12.81 17.37
N MET A 577 -10.72 -12.38 17.52
CA MET A 577 -11.20 -11.10 17.00
C MET A 577 -10.34 -9.93 17.51
N GLU A 578 -9.89 -10.02 18.77
CA GLU A 578 -8.98 -9.06 19.39
C GLU A 578 -7.66 -8.92 18.62
N ASP A 579 -7.07 -10.01 18.14
CA ASP A 579 -5.81 -9.96 17.38
C ASP A 579 -5.99 -9.20 16.06
N ILE A 580 -7.12 -9.42 15.39
CA ILE A 580 -7.45 -8.71 14.14
C ILE A 580 -7.58 -7.22 14.44
N VAL A 581 -8.38 -6.81 15.42
CA VAL A 581 -8.59 -5.38 15.73
C VAL A 581 -7.28 -4.71 16.21
N LEU A 582 -6.43 -5.40 16.96
CA LEU A 582 -5.10 -4.89 17.34
C LEU A 582 -4.17 -4.72 16.14
N GLU A 583 -4.24 -5.62 15.15
CA GLU A 583 -3.50 -5.47 13.91
C GLU A 583 -3.99 -4.26 13.10
N LEU A 584 -5.32 -4.03 13.03
CA LEU A 584 -5.88 -2.80 12.47
C LEU A 584 -5.34 -1.57 13.20
N ASP A 585 -5.35 -1.57 14.54
CA ASP A 585 -4.80 -0.45 15.33
C ASP A 585 -3.33 -0.20 15.02
N ARG A 586 -2.51 -1.25 14.94
CA ARG A 586 -1.08 -1.13 14.63
C ARG A 586 -0.85 -0.45 13.28
N ILE A 587 -1.52 -0.93 12.22
CA ILE A 587 -1.25 -0.46 10.85
C ILE A 587 -2.01 0.82 10.48
N LEU A 588 -3.03 1.20 11.25
CA LEU A 588 -3.77 2.44 11.07
C LEU A 588 -3.02 3.64 11.65
N ARG A 589 -3.02 4.75 10.94
CA ARG A 589 -2.44 6.02 11.41
C ARG A 589 -3.24 6.61 12.56
N PRO A 590 -2.62 7.41 13.44
CA PRO A 590 -3.37 8.32 14.31
C PRO A 590 -4.38 9.12 13.48
N GLU A 591 -5.62 9.24 13.96
CA GLU A 591 -6.74 9.86 13.23
C GLU A 591 -7.13 9.15 11.92
N GLY A 592 -6.59 7.95 11.66
CA GLY A 592 -7.04 7.10 10.56
C GLY A 592 -8.44 6.56 10.80
N SER A 593 -9.12 6.20 9.72
CA SER A 593 -10.51 5.73 9.75
C SER A 593 -10.64 4.25 9.42
N VAL A 594 -11.69 3.62 9.94
CA VAL A 594 -12.05 2.23 9.66
C VAL A 594 -13.52 2.18 9.24
N ILE A 595 -13.80 1.37 8.22
CA ILE A 595 -15.15 1.02 7.78
C ILE A 595 -15.25 -0.50 7.80
N ILE A 596 -16.09 -1.05 8.68
CA ILE A 596 -16.32 -2.49 8.79
C ILE A 596 -17.77 -2.75 8.42
N ARG A 597 -17.99 -3.63 7.45
CA ARG A 597 -19.29 -4.12 7.05
C ARG A 597 -19.40 -5.59 7.45
N ASP A 598 -20.29 -5.89 8.40
CA ASP A 598 -20.46 -7.25 8.92
C ASP A 598 -21.84 -7.41 9.59
N ASP A 599 -22.17 -8.61 10.05
CA ASP A 599 -23.40 -8.84 10.84
C ASP A 599 -23.38 -8.01 12.14
N VAL A 600 -24.53 -7.45 12.53
CA VAL A 600 -24.66 -6.58 13.71
C VAL A 600 -24.12 -7.21 15.00
N ASP A 601 -24.28 -8.52 15.22
CA ASP A 601 -23.82 -9.19 16.45
C ASP A 601 -22.29 -9.28 16.50
N ILE A 602 -21.64 -9.33 15.34
CA ILE A 602 -20.19 -9.22 15.20
C ILE A 602 -19.74 -7.79 15.45
N LEU A 603 -20.43 -6.80 14.87
CA LEU A 603 -20.06 -5.40 15.02
C LEU A 603 -20.19 -4.89 16.46
N ILE A 604 -21.15 -5.40 17.24
CA ILE A 604 -21.24 -5.10 18.68
C ILE A 604 -20.00 -5.61 19.43
N ARG A 605 -19.50 -6.82 19.10
CA ARG A 605 -18.28 -7.38 19.70
C ARG A 605 -17.03 -6.59 19.28
N VAL A 606 -16.93 -6.23 18.00
CA VAL A 606 -15.85 -5.36 17.49
C VAL A 606 -15.87 -3.99 18.18
N LYS A 607 -17.06 -3.39 18.36
CA LYS A 607 -17.23 -2.12 19.05
C LYS A 607 -16.70 -2.17 20.48
N ARG A 608 -16.96 -3.23 21.24
CA ARG A 608 -16.43 -3.38 22.61
C ARG A 608 -14.89 -3.35 22.65
N ILE A 609 -14.23 -3.96 21.67
CA ILE A 609 -12.76 -3.94 21.55
C ILE A 609 -12.29 -2.54 21.15
N ALA A 610 -12.95 -1.91 20.17
CA ALA A 610 -12.65 -0.55 19.72
C ALA A 610 -12.80 0.49 20.86
N ASP A 611 -13.83 0.36 21.70
CA ASP A 611 -14.04 1.21 22.88
C ASP A 611 -12.87 1.04 23.87
N GLY A 612 -12.39 -0.19 24.09
CA GLY A 612 -11.20 -0.46 24.91
C GLY A 612 -9.87 0.06 24.32
N LEU A 613 -9.82 0.29 23.01
CA LEU A 613 -8.70 0.93 22.31
C LEU A 613 -8.79 2.45 22.31
N ASN A 614 -9.90 3.01 22.82
CA ASN A 614 -10.29 4.41 22.74
C ASN A 614 -10.51 4.88 21.29
N TRP A 615 -11.18 4.10 20.44
CA TRP A 615 -11.61 4.59 19.13
C TRP A 615 -12.96 5.28 19.21
N ASP A 616 -13.12 6.39 18.49
CA ASP A 616 -14.42 7.02 18.32
C ASP A 616 -15.20 6.25 17.26
N SER A 617 -16.33 5.65 17.62
CA SER A 617 -17.03 4.70 16.74
C SER A 617 -18.55 4.83 16.74
N LEU A 618 -19.15 4.50 15.59
CA LEU A 618 -20.59 4.51 15.33
C LEU A 618 -20.98 3.30 14.48
N ILE A 619 -22.08 2.64 14.84
CA ILE A 619 -22.75 1.67 13.97
C ILE A 619 -23.89 2.39 13.26
N VAL A 620 -23.98 2.23 11.94
CA VAL A 620 -25.03 2.81 11.09
C VAL A 620 -25.72 1.73 10.28
N ASP A 621 -26.91 2.07 9.80
CA ASP A 621 -27.73 1.18 9.00
C ASP A 621 -27.15 0.86 7.62
N HIS A 622 -27.60 -0.27 7.09
CA HIS A 622 -27.35 -0.71 5.72
C HIS A 622 -27.96 0.27 4.71
N GLU A 623 -27.42 0.31 3.48
CA GLU A 623 -27.98 1.17 2.41
C GLU A 623 -29.43 0.84 2.03
N ASP A 624 -29.89 -0.38 2.34
CA ASP A 624 -31.26 -0.86 2.09
C ASP A 624 -32.19 -0.70 3.30
N GLY A 625 -31.68 -0.15 4.41
CA GLY A 625 -32.50 0.27 5.56
C GLY A 625 -32.16 -0.41 6.89
N PRO A 626 -32.91 -0.06 7.96
CA PRO A 626 -32.59 -0.46 9.33
C PRO A 626 -32.90 -1.92 9.68
N LEU A 627 -33.66 -2.64 8.84
CA LEU A 627 -34.03 -4.03 9.10
C LEU A 627 -32.97 -5.04 8.64
N GLU A 628 -32.03 -4.62 7.80
CA GLU A 628 -30.92 -5.45 7.38
C GLU A 628 -29.98 -5.75 8.54
N ARG A 629 -29.61 -7.03 8.72
CA ARG A 629 -28.70 -7.46 9.78
C ARG A 629 -27.25 -7.05 9.53
N GLU A 630 -26.85 -6.99 8.27
CA GLU A 630 -25.55 -6.44 7.89
C GLU A 630 -25.58 -4.93 8.15
N LYS A 631 -24.62 -4.43 8.94
CA LYS A 631 -24.51 -3.01 9.27
C LYS A 631 -23.13 -2.48 8.88
N LEU A 632 -22.95 -1.18 9.03
CA LEU A 632 -21.65 -0.55 8.88
C LEU A 632 -21.19 -0.01 10.22
N PHE A 633 -19.95 -0.31 10.58
CA PHE A 633 -19.25 0.27 11.70
C PHE A 633 -18.21 1.25 11.16
N PHE A 634 -18.38 2.52 11.49
CA PHE A 634 -17.41 3.58 11.22
C PHE A 634 -16.65 3.87 12.49
N ALA A 635 -15.32 3.94 12.40
CA ALA A 635 -14.49 4.35 13.52
C ALA A 635 -13.34 5.25 13.09
N VAL A 636 -12.87 6.05 14.03
CA VAL A 636 -11.66 6.88 13.92
C VAL A 636 -10.76 6.57 15.11
N LYS A 637 -9.51 6.24 14.83
CA LYS A 637 -8.49 6.04 15.85
C LYS A 637 -8.11 7.38 16.47
N THR A 638 -8.20 7.52 17.79
CA THR A 638 -7.80 8.75 18.47
C THR A 638 -6.33 9.08 18.25
N TYR A 639 -6.03 10.37 18.14
CA TYR A 639 -4.66 10.85 18.09
C TYR A 639 -3.94 10.63 19.44
N SER A 640 -2.80 9.94 19.41
CA SER A 640 -1.92 9.78 20.56
C SER A 640 -0.48 9.54 20.11
N THR A 641 0.47 10.17 20.79
CA THR A 641 1.91 10.00 20.57
C THR A 641 2.62 9.75 21.88
N ALA A 642 3.75 9.05 21.83
CA ALA A 642 4.61 8.87 22.99
C ALA A 642 5.04 10.22 23.59
N PRO A 643 5.26 10.31 24.92
CA PRO A 643 5.80 11.51 25.54
C PRO A 643 7.24 11.76 25.10
N ALA A 644 7.72 13.00 25.27
CA ALA A 644 9.11 13.33 25.01
C ALA A 644 10.02 12.47 25.89
N THR A 645 10.96 11.75 25.29
CA THR A 645 11.98 11.00 26.03
C THR A 645 12.86 12.00 26.78
N GLN A 646 12.86 11.93 28.12
CA GLN A 646 13.87 12.64 28.93
C GLN A 646 15.25 12.10 28.53
N PRO A 647 16.25 12.95 28.26
CA PRO A 647 17.59 12.46 27.92
C PRO A 647 18.08 11.57 29.05
N SER A 648 18.43 10.32 28.72
CA SER A 648 19.03 9.39 29.67
C SER A 648 20.26 10.06 30.26
N LYS A 649 20.23 10.36 31.56
CA LYS A 649 21.47 10.66 32.29
C LYS A 649 22.32 9.40 32.21
N THR A 650 23.26 9.38 31.28
CA THR A 650 24.39 8.44 31.29
C THR A 650 25.14 8.64 32.59
N THR A 651 24.98 7.69 33.51
CA THR A 651 26.00 7.36 34.53
C THR A 651 26.98 6.37 33.94
#